data_AF-A0A522VSK8-F1
#
_entry.id   AF-A0A522VSK8-F1
#
_cell.length_a   1.000
_cell.length_b   1.000
_cell.length_c   1.000
_cell.angle_alpha   90.00
_cell.angle_beta   90.00
_cell.angle_gamma   90.00
#
_symmetry.space_group_name_H-M   'P 1'
#
loop_
_entity.id
_entity.type
_entity.pdbx_description
1 polymer ?
#
loop_
_entity_poly.entity_id
_entity_poly.type
_entity_poly.pdbx_seq_one_letter_code
_entity_poly.pdbx_strand_id
1 'polypeptide(L)'
;MIAAPPLLIGASLLFWGWQSGNGFAAAGLAVLLEVLRRVSLRFDLGAAEHARIADLCTILFVGLTAVLAVNRGAAHGILAAFQWLPVALAPILAAQLLSASGRVPLSALFRYLRKLKRENAAINDPLIDTSVVYVAIVMIAAGVSNLRGPGYYGGVVCVTAWALWASRPRHASTLVWALMLGGGAAAGYAGHAGLVQIQAALEDWVSEWYLRGFEGDPFRSTTDIGSIGRLKLRDTIVLRVYAPPTEGQRLRLLHRASYNTYVGNTWLGRAAPLQAVVPEAGGLSWPLSSQPAQWSVRMATRLERGRILLALPSSTTRITGLAATAMKRNALGAVQAELAGDWIQYEVEAADMADTSAAPGAEELAMPAHERAAFAALAEELRLRSLSPAEALGRVQDHFRTFAYSTWRERPATQGLTPLSEFLRVSRAGHCEYFAAATTLLLRAGGIPTRYATGFAVMEYSALENAWVVRARHAHAWTRAWDGARWIDIDTTPPAWFAEEERLAPFWQQLSDVARWAGFRWSQRGELQASDGWYAVLAVLIAILGWRLLRGRRVASSGQAPTAKHRLWQGADSDFYAIESALARGRLARSPEIPLGAWLRELAPALPPQTRERLREALQLHQRYRFDPLGLDDKARAHLKRMCRGLLAELGGEP
;
A
#
# COMPACT_ATOMS: atom_id res chain seq x y z
N MET A 1 -10.07 17.26 23.64
CA MET A 1 -9.52 15.89 23.61
C MET A 1 -8.92 15.55 24.96
N ILE A 2 -8.98 14.27 25.31
CA ILE A 2 -8.55 13.72 26.61
C ILE A 2 -7.01 13.58 26.60
N ALA A 3 -6.33 13.93 27.69
CA ALA A 3 -4.90 13.73 27.84
C ALA A 3 -4.58 12.25 28.10
N ALA A 4 -3.46 11.74 27.59
CA ALA A 4 -3.07 10.36 27.83
C ALA A 4 -2.79 10.11 29.32
N PRO A 5 -3.31 9.00 29.89
CA PRO A 5 -3.11 8.66 31.29
C PRO A 5 -1.64 8.37 31.62
N PRO A 6 -1.29 8.30 32.92
CA PRO A 6 0.08 8.12 33.32
C PRO A 6 0.67 6.80 32.78
N LEU A 7 1.91 6.84 32.25
CA LEU A 7 2.68 5.69 31.77
C LEU A 7 2.15 5.00 30.50
N LEU A 8 0.99 5.42 29.98
CA LEU A 8 0.42 4.83 28.76
C LEU A 8 1.31 5.07 27.54
N ILE A 9 1.92 6.26 27.42
CA ILE A 9 2.82 6.60 26.32
C ILE A 9 4.05 5.68 26.38
N GLY A 10 4.69 5.58 27.55
CA GLY A 10 5.81 4.66 27.76
C GLY A 10 5.46 3.20 27.46
N ALA A 11 4.32 2.71 27.96
CA ALA A 11 3.87 1.34 27.73
C ALA A 11 3.60 1.06 26.23
N SER A 12 2.96 1.99 25.53
CA SER A 12 2.71 1.86 24.08
C SER A 12 4.02 1.82 23.27
N LEU A 13 5.03 2.62 23.66
CA LEU A 13 6.34 2.63 23.02
C LEU A 13 7.12 1.35 23.26
N LEU A 14 7.10 0.82 24.49
CA LEU A 14 7.71 -0.48 24.79
C LEU A 14 7.04 -1.61 24.01
N PHE A 15 5.71 -1.58 23.90
CA PHE A 15 4.98 -2.53 23.05
C PHE A 15 5.37 -2.42 21.58
N TRP A 16 5.49 -1.19 21.04
CA TRP A 16 6.02 -0.96 19.70
C TRP A 16 7.45 -1.48 19.55
N GLY A 17 8.32 -1.28 20.53
CA GLY A 17 9.70 -1.79 20.53
C GLY A 17 9.75 -3.31 20.48
N TRP A 18 8.89 -3.98 21.26
CA TRP A 18 8.76 -5.43 21.24
C TRP A 18 8.27 -5.95 19.89
N GLN A 19 7.22 -5.34 19.32
CA GLN A 19 6.66 -5.76 18.03
C GLN A 19 7.58 -5.42 16.85
N SER A 20 8.30 -4.31 16.91
CA SER A 20 9.17 -3.86 15.82
C SER A 20 10.60 -4.42 15.88
N GLY A 21 10.98 -5.09 16.97
CA GLY A 21 12.36 -5.51 17.24
C GLY A 21 13.30 -4.37 17.67
N ASN A 22 12.78 -3.16 17.91
CA ASN A 22 13.57 -1.96 18.22
C ASN A 22 13.54 -1.60 19.72
N GLY A 23 13.85 -2.57 20.57
CA GLY A 23 13.74 -2.43 22.03
C GLY A 23 14.52 -1.25 22.62
N PHE A 24 15.73 -0.98 22.12
CA PHE A 24 16.58 0.12 22.60
C PHE A 24 15.99 1.51 22.29
N ALA A 25 15.56 1.75 21.05
CA ALA A 25 14.93 3.02 20.68
C ALA A 25 13.62 3.22 21.44
N ALA A 26 12.81 2.17 21.58
CA ALA A 26 11.58 2.21 22.34
C ALA A 26 11.81 2.56 23.81
N ALA A 27 12.76 1.91 24.47
CA ALA A 27 13.11 2.18 25.86
C ALA A 27 13.63 3.61 26.05
N GLY A 28 14.54 4.07 25.18
CA GLY A 28 15.06 5.43 25.22
C GLY A 28 13.96 6.49 25.04
N LEU A 29 13.06 6.27 24.08
CA LEU A 29 11.96 7.18 23.80
C LEU A 29 10.89 7.19 24.90
N ALA A 30 10.58 6.02 25.46
CA ALA A 30 9.65 5.87 26.59
C ALA A 30 10.17 6.61 27.82
N VAL A 31 11.45 6.43 28.18
CA VAL A 31 12.08 7.13 29.29
C VAL A 31 12.09 8.63 29.04
N LEU A 32 12.54 9.09 27.86
CA LEU A 32 12.60 10.51 27.51
C LEU A 32 11.24 11.20 27.68
N LEU A 33 10.18 10.65 27.06
CA LEU A 33 8.87 11.30 27.06
C LEU A 33 8.18 11.24 28.43
N GLU A 34 8.35 10.16 29.20
CA GLU A 34 7.81 10.08 30.57
C GLU A 34 8.56 11.00 31.54
N VAL A 35 9.88 11.14 31.38
CA VAL A 35 10.68 12.12 32.15
C VAL A 35 10.24 13.54 31.82
N LEU A 36 10.12 13.90 30.53
CA LEU A 36 9.67 15.24 30.12
C LEU A 36 8.30 15.61 30.68
N ARG A 37 7.40 14.63 30.85
CA ARG A 37 6.10 14.86 31.47
C ARG A 37 6.17 15.14 32.98
N ARG A 38 7.18 14.61 33.68
CA ARG A 38 7.38 14.78 35.13
C ARG A 38 8.24 16.00 35.47
N VAL A 39 9.15 16.39 34.59
CA VAL A 39 10.03 17.56 34.81
C VAL A 39 9.20 18.85 34.77
N SER A 40 9.53 19.81 35.63
CA SER A 40 8.85 21.12 35.76
C SER A 40 9.32 22.18 34.75
N LEU A 41 10.26 21.84 33.85
CA LEU A 41 10.71 22.73 32.79
C LEU A 41 9.55 23.05 31.83
N ARG A 42 9.18 24.33 31.75
CA ARG A 42 8.19 24.84 30.82
C ARG A 42 8.75 26.04 30.05
N PHE A 43 8.64 25.98 28.73
CA PHE A 43 9.04 27.02 27.81
C PHE A 43 7.81 27.69 27.20
N ASP A 44 7.89 28.99 26.96
CA ASP A 44 6.87 29.71 26.19
C ASP A 44 7.06 29.42 24.70
N LEU A 45 6.34 28.43 24.18
CA LEU A 45 6.39 28.00 22.79
C LEU A 45 5.18 28.56 22.04
N GLY A 46 5.42 29.52 21.14
CA GLY A 46 4.41 30.08 20.26
C GLY A 46 3.99 29.13 19.12
N ALA A 47 2.99 29.56 18.34
CA ALA A 47 2.49 28.78 17.20
C ALA A 47 3.56 28.59 16.10
N ALA A 48 4.47 29.57 15.94
CA ALA A 48 5.54 29.51 14.94
C ALA A 48 6.59 28.44 15.30
N GLU A 49 6.88 28.24 16.58
CA GLU A 49 7.81 27.23 17.09
C GLU A 49 7.24 25.84 16.84
N HIS A 50 5.99 25.60 17.23
CA HIS A 50 5.31 24.34 16.99
C HIS A 50 5.23 24.01 15.49
N ALA A 51 4.97 25.03 14.65
CA ALA A 51 4.96 24.91 13.20
C ALA A 51 6.29 24.43 12.62
N ARG A 52 7.42 25.01 13.07
CA ARG A 52 8.77 24.61 12.63
C ARG A 52 9.12 23.18 13.05
N ILE A 53 8.67 22.75 14.23
CA ILE A 53 8.88 21.38 14.71
C ILE A 53 8.09 20.38 13.87
N ALA A 54 6.82 20.68 13.55
CA ALA A 54 6.01 19.86 12.66
C ALA A 54 6.61 19.76 11.24
N ASP A 55 7.12 20.88 10.71
CA ASP A 55 7.81 20.90 9.41
C ASP A 55 9.08 20.03 9.43
N LEU A 56 9.88 20.09 10.50
CA LEU A 56 11.05 19.25 10.67
C LEU A 56 10.69 17.75 10.71
N CYS A 57 9.64 17.38 11.46
CA CYS A 57 9.17 15.99 11.51
C CYS A 57 8.71 15.48 10.15
N THR A 58 8.07 16.35 9.35
CA THR A 58 7.66 16.03 7.99
C THR A 58 8.88 15.77 7.09
N ILE A 59 9.89 16.64 7.14
CA ILE A 59 11.13 16.49 6.36
C ILE A 59 11.87 15.22 6.77
N LEU A 60 11.97 14.94 8.07
CA LEU A 60 12.54 13.71 8.63
C LEU A 60 11.85 12.47 8.11
N PHE A 61 10.51 12.46 8.16
CA PHE A 61 9.73 11.32 7.70
C PHE A 61 9.87 11.09 6.19
N VAL A 62 9.82 12.15 5.38
CA VAL A 62 10.01 12.06 3.92
C VAL A 62 11.43 11.61 3.58
N GLY A 63 12.45 12.17 4.24
CA GLY A 63 13.84 11.77 4.05
C GLY A 63 14.08 10.32 4.45
N LEU A 64 13.55 9.89 5.60
CA LEU A 64 13.60 8.50 6.04
C LEU A 64 12.89 7.57 5.06
N THR A 65 11.70 7.96 4.57
CA THR A 65 10.96 7.19 3.58
C THR A 65 11.74 7.06 2.29
N ALA A 66 12.35 8.13 1.79
CA ALA A 66 13.17 8.10 0.60
C ALA A 66 14.37 7.16 0.77
N VAL A 67 15.10 7.27 1.88
CA VAL A 67 16.25 6.39 2.17
C VAL A 67 15.82 4.92 2.31
N LEU A 68 14.74 4.64 3.05
CA LEU A 68 14.25 3.28 3.24
C LEU A 68 13.63 2.70 1.96
N ALA A 69 12.94 3.51 1.15
CA ALA A 69 12.41 3.13 -0.17
C ALA A 69 13.53 2.79 -1.15
N VAL A 70 14.64 3.52 -1.08
CA VAL A 70 15.85 3.21 -1.86
C VAL A 70 16.49 1.90 -1.36
N ASN A 71 16.58 1.70 -0.05
CA ASN A 71 17.27 0.54 0.54
C ASN A 71 16.48 -0.78 0.49
N ARG A 72 15.14 -0.72 0.65
CA ARG A 72 14.25 -1.89 0.80
C ARG A 72 13.25 -2.04 -0.36
N GLY A 73 13.30 -1.15 -1.35
CA GLY A 73 12.30 -1.02 -2.41
C GLY A 73 11.09 -0.19 -1.98
N ALA A 74 10.39 0.42 -2.94
CA ALA A 74 9.35 1.42 -2.65
C ALA A 74 8.26 0.93 -1.67
N ALA A 75 7.69 -0.26 -1.90
CA ALA A 75 6.63 -0.81 -1.03
C ALA A 75 7.13 -1.09 0.39
N HIS A 76 8.21 -1.87 0.54
CA HIS A 76 8.74 -2.24 1.85
C HIS A 76 9.41 -1.07 2.57
N GLY A 77 9.99 -0.11 1.85
CA GLY A 77 10.59 1.08 2.42
C GLY A 77 9.56 2.08 2.91
N ILE A 78 8.42 2.21 2.22
CA ILE A 78 7.27 2.97 2.72
C ILE A 78 6.73 2.31 4.00
N LEU A 79 6.52 0.99 4.00
CA LEU A 79 6.07 0.27 5.20
C LEU A 79 7.08 0.40 6.36
N ALA A 80 8.38 0.24 6.08
CA ALA A 80 9.42 0.44 7.08
C ALA A 80 9.42 1.88 7.60
N ALA A 81 9.20 2.89 6.76
CA ALA A 81 9.06 4.26 7.23
C ALA A 81 7.84 4.42 8.14
N PHE A 82 6.71 3.80 7.80
CA PHE A 82 5.51 3.79 8.65
C PHE A 82 5.78 3.17 10.04
N GLN A 83 6.62 2.13 10.10
CA GLN A 83 7.07 1.53 11.35
C GLN A 83 7.84 2.51 12.25
N TRP A 84 8.53 3.51 11.65
CA TRP A 84 9.33 4.52 12.34
C TRP A 84 8.58 5.83 12.65
N LEU A 85 7.27 5.92 12.40
CA LEU A 85 6.46 7.11 12.77
C LEU A 85 6.61 7.54 14.24
N PRO A 86 6.64 6.63 15.24
CA PRO A 86 6.76 7.01 16.65
C PRO A 86 7.96 7.90 16.90
N VAL A 87 9.08 7.55 16.26
CA VAL A 87 10.34 8.27 16.35
C VAL A 87 10.27 9.59 15.60
N ALA A 88 9.75 9.58 14.37
CA ALA A 88 9.65 10.79 13.54
C ALA A 88 8.74 11.86 14.16
N LEU A 89 7.69 11.46 14.89
CA LEU A 89 6.71 12.38 15.49
C LEU A 89 6.96 12.69 16.96
N ALA A 90 7.86 11.98 17.64
CA ALA A 90 8.20 12.24 19.04
C ALA A 90 8.59 13.70 19.34
N PRO A 91 9.30 14.44 18.45
CA PRO A 91 9.57 15.86 18.66
C PRO A 91 8.33 16.73 18.89
N ILE A 92 7.21 16.43 18.22
CA ILE A 92 5.95 17.17 18.37
C ILE A 92 5.40 16.98 19.79
N LEU A 93 5.38 15.73 20.26
CA LEU A 93 4.92 15.42 21.61
C LEU A 93 5.87 15.98 22.68
N ALA A 94 7.18 15.89 22.49
CA ALA A 94 8.17 16.48 23.39
C ALA A 94 8.00 18.01 23.49
N ALA A 95 7.73 18.69 22.37
CA ALA A 95 7.44 20.12 22.34
C ALA A 95 6.16 20.45 23.11
N GLN A 96 5.10 19.65 22.97
CA GLN A 96 3.88 19.81 23.75
C GLN A 96 4.14 19.70 25.26
N LEU A 97 4.89 18.68 25.68
CA LEU A 97 5.19 18.43 27.10
C LEU A 97 6.05 19.53 27.73
N LEU A 98 6.95 20.10 26.93
CA LEU A 98 7.81 21.21 27.33
C LEU A 98 7.15 22.59 27.20
N SER A 99 5.99 22.69 26.52
CA SER A 99 5.27 23.95 26.35
C SER A 99 4.55 24.36 27.64
N ALA A 100 4.60 25.65 27.98
CA ALA A 100 3.80 26.24 29.07
C ALA A 100 2.28 26.07 28.85
N SER A 101 1.82 26.03 27.59
CA SER A 101 0.41 25.77 27.25
C SER A 101 -0.01 24.31 27.46
N GLY A 102 0.95 23.38 27.51
CA GLY A 102 0.71 21.93 27.51
C GLY A 102 -0.04 21.40 26.28
N ARG A 103 -0.25 22.23 25.25
CA ARG A 103 -1.09 21.94 24.07
C ARG A 103 -0.52 22.59 22.82
N VAL A 104 -0.79 21.96 21.67
CA VAL A 104 -0.32 22.40 20.35
C VAL A 104 -1.46 23.09 19.59
N PRO A 105 -1.25 24.27 18.99
CA PRO A 105 -2.24 24.86 18.10
C PRO A 105 -2.43 24.00 16.86
N LEU A 106 -3.68 23.77 16.45
CA LEU A 106 -4.01 22.92 15.29
C LEU A 106 -3.32 23.41 14.01
N SER A 107 -3.23 24.73 13.82
CA SER A 107 -2.54 25.34 12.68
C SER A 107 -1.05 25.03 12.58
N ALA A 108 -0.40 24.61 13.66
CA ALA A 108 1.00 24.20 13.63
C ALA A 108 1.19 22.87 12.91
N LEU A 109 0.24 21.94 13.04
CA LEU A 109 0.33 20.58 12.49
C LEU A 109 0.00 20.53 10.99
N PHE A 110 -0.82 21.47 10.48
CA PHE A 110 -1.30 21.47 9.11
C PHE A 110 -0.89 22.73 8.35
N ARG A 111 -0.05 22.57 7.32
CA ARG A 111 0.39 23.69 6.45
C ARG A 111 -0.77 24.46 5.81
N TYR A 112 -1.83 23.74 5.42
CA TYR A 112 -3.02 24.34 4.82
C TYR A 112 -3.75 25.29 5.78
N LEU A 113 -3.99 24.86 7.04
CA LEU A 113 -4.61 25.71 8.06
C LEU A 113 -3.75 26.92 8.41
N ARG A 114 -2.42 26.77 8.37
CA ARG A 114 -1.47 27.87 8.55
C ARG A 114 -1.62 28.92 7.45
N LYS A 115 -1.79 28.50 6.19
CA LYS A 115 -2.05 29.41 5.07
C LYS A 115 -3.36 30.16 5.27
N LEU A 116 -4.44 29.44 5.54
CA LEU A 116 -5.77 30.04 5.78
C LEU A 116 -5.76 31.05 6.93
N LYS A 117 -5.09 30.74 8.05
CA LYS A 117 -5.00 31.64 9.21
C LYS A 117 -4.19 32.92 8.93
N ARG A 118 -3.21 32.86 8.02
CA ARG A 118 -2.47 34.06 7.57
C ARG A 118 -3.35 34.99 6.73
N GLU A 119 -4.24 34.41 5.93
CA GLU A 119 -5.17 35.13 5.06
C GLU A 119 -6.39 35.66 5.85
N ASN A 120 -6.82 34.95 6.90
CA ASN A 120 -7.93 35.33 7.76
C ASN A 120 -7.64 35.05 9.24
N ALA A 121 -7.34 36.11 9.99
CA ALA A 121 -7.03 36.03 11.43
C ALA A 121 -8.23 35.63 12.31
N ALA A 122 -9.47 35.67 11.79
CA ALA A 122 -10.68 35.26 12.51
C ALA A 122 -10.87 33.74 12.57
N ILE A 123 -10.06 32.95 11.85
CA ILE A 123 -10.13 31.49 11.88
C ILE A 123 -9.74 30.97 13.26
N ASN A 124 -10.66 30.22 13.88
CA ASN A 124 -10.44 29.61 15.18
C ASN A 124 -9.30 28.57 15.12
N ASP A 125 -8.31 28.72 15.99
CA ASP A 125 -7.15 27.83 16.07
C ASP A 125 -7.14 27.12 17.43
N PRO A 126 -7.84 25.99 17.57
CA PRO A 126 -7.97 25.32 18.84
C PRO A 126 -6.64 24.71 19.30
N LEU A 127 -6.35 24.86 20.59
CA LEU A 127 -5.25 24.18 21.26
C LEU A 127 -5.64 22.73 21.57
N ILE A 128 -4.94 21.78 20.93
CA ILE A 128 -5.20 20.35 21.05
C ILE A 128 -4.10 19.62 21.83
N ASP A 129 -4.49 18.54 22.49
CA ASP A 129 -3.58 17.59 23.10
C ASP A 129 -3.35 16.44 22.11
N THR A 130 -2.09 16.22 21.73
CA THR A 130 -1.66 15.20 20.75
C THR A 130 -1.30 13.87 21.38
N SER A 131 -1.32 13.73 22.71
CA SER A 131 -0.83 12.54 23.42
C SER A 131 -1.59 11.25 23.07
N VAL A 132 -2.93 11.28 23.03
CA VAL A 132 -3.75 10.11 22.65
C VAL A 132 -3.58 9.78 21.17
N VAL A 133 -3.47 10.80 20.31
CA VAL A 133 -3.22 10.61 18.87
C VAL A 133 -1.85 9.97 18.65
N TYR A 134 -0.84 10.38 19.42
CA TYR A 134 0.49 9.79 19.39
C TYR A 134 0.45 8.31 19.80
N VAL A 135 -0.25 7.96 20.88
CA VAL A 135 -0.44 6.54 21.28
C VAL A 135 -1.10 5.74 20.16
N ALA A 136 -2.14 6.26 19.51
CA ALA A 136 -2.79 5.57 18.39
C ALA A 136 -1.82 5.33 17.22
N ILE A 137 -0.99 6.32 16.88
CA ILE A 137 0.05 6.18 15.85
C ILE A 137 1.09 5.13 16.23
N VAL A 138 1.51 5.08 17.50
CA VAL A 138 2.44 4.06 18.01
C VAL A 138 1.86 2.65 17.87
N MET A 139 0.56 2.49 18.15
CA MET A 139 -0.12 1.20 17.96
C MET A 139 -0.18 0.80 16.49
N ILE A 140 -0.54 1.72 15.59
CA ILE A 140 -0.56 1.46 14.14
C ILE A 140 0.84 1.07 13.66
N ALA A 141 1.87 1.82 14.05
CA ALA A 141 3.25 1.55 13.68
C ALA A 141 3.75 0.20 14.21
N ALA A 142 3.27 -0.25 15.38
CA ALA A 142 3.58 -1.57 15.91
C ALA A 142 3.00 -2.69 15.02
N GLY A 143 1.80 -2.49 14.46
CA GLY A 143 1.15 -3.45 13.56
C GLY A 143 1.81 -3.58 12.20
N VAL A 144 2.52 -2.54 11.73
CA VAL A 144 3.23 -2.56 10.44
C VAL A 144 4.37 -3.58 10.41
N SER A 145 4.92 -3.96 11.57
CA SER A 145 5.95 -5.00 11.70
C SER A 145 5.49 -6.40 11.24
N ASN A 146 4.17 -6.62 11.19
CA ASN A 146 3.50 -7.84 10.70
C ASN A 146 4.09 -9.15 11.26
N LEU A 147 4.51 -9.16 12.53
CA LEU A 147 4.90 -10.39 13.22
C LEU A 147 3.68 -11.33 13.30
N ARG A 148 3.78 -12.49 12.66
CA ARG A 148 2.70 -13.49 12.64
C ARG A 148 2.54 -14.10 14.03
N GLY A 149 1.48 -13.73 14.74
CA GLY A 149 1.12 -14.30 16.04
C GLY A 149 0.07 -13.48 16.80
N PRO A 150 -0.48 -14.02 17.91
CA PRO A 150 -1.51 -13.32 18.70
C PRO A 150 -0.98 -12.13 19.51
N GLY A 151 0.34 -11.96 19.59
CA GLY A 151 0.99 -10.96 20.45
C GLY A 151 0.59 -9.52 20.15
N TYR A 152 0.41 -9.16 18.88
CA TYR A 152 -0.03 -7.81 18.51
C TYR A 152 -1.45 -7.52 19.02
N TYR A 153 -2.38 -8.44 18.77
CA TYR A 153 -3.77 -8.30 19.21
C TYR A 153 -3.88 -8.21 20.74
N GLY A 154 -3.17 -9.09 21.46
CA GLY A 154 -3.11 -9.05 22.92
C GLY A 154 -2.58 -7.72 23.44
N GLY A 155 -1.53 -7.18 22.83
CA GLY A 155 -0.98 -5.88 23.21
C GLY A 155 -1.91 -4.70 22.94
N VAL A 156 -2.64 -4.71 21.82
CA VAL A 156 -3.71 -3.73 21.56
C VAL A 156 -4.77 -3.78 22.66
N VAL A 157 -5.24 -4.97 23.01
CA VAL A 157 -6.21 -5.15 24.10
C VAL A 157 -5.65 -4.62 25.43
N CYS A 158 -4.38 -4.90 25.77
CA CYS A 158 -3.75 -4.41 27.00
C CYS A 158 -3.62 -2.88 27.05
N VAL A 159 -3.16 -2.24 25.97
CA VAL A 159 -3.01 -0.78 25.89
C VAL A 159 -4.38 -0.09 25.94
N THR A 160 -5.37 -0.63 25.22
CA THR A 160 -6.74 -0.14 25.27
C THR A 160 -7.36 -0.35 26.65
N ALA A 161 -7.13 -1.50 27.29
CA ALA A 161 -7.58 -1.79 28.66
C ALA A 161 -7.01 -0.77 29.64
N TRP A 162 -5.72 -0.45 29.56
CA TRP A 162 -5.10 0.58 30.40
C TRP A 162 -5.75 1.95 30.16
N ALA A 163 -5.93 2.35 28.90
CA ALA A 163 -6.55 3.63 28.56
C ALA A 163 -8.00 3.73 29.10
N LEU A 164 -8.80 2.68 28.95
CA LEU A 164 -10.17 2.60 29.44
C LEU A 164 -10.26 2.50 30.96
N TRP A 165 -9.29 1.83 31.60
CA TRP A 165 -9.22 1.74 33.05
C TRP A 165 -8.98 3.11 33.67
N ALA A 166 -8.10 3.92 33.06
CA ALA A 166 -7.80 5.26 33.56
C ALA A 166 -8.96 6.25 33.40
N SER A 167 -9.87 6.02 32.44
CA SER A 167 -11.09 6.82 32.24
C SER A 167 -12.32 6.24 32.95
N ARG A 168 -12.16 5.10 33.65
CA ARG A 168 -13.24 4.38 34.29
C ARG A 168 -13.81 5.15 35.50
N PRO A 169 -15.13 5.33 35.60
CA PRO A 169 -15.75 5.90 36.80
C PRO A 169 -15.50 5.02 38.03
N ARG A 170 -15.19 5.63 39.18
CA ARG A 170 -14.88 4.89 40.43
C ARG A 170 -16.05 4.02 40.92
N HIS A 171 -17.29 4.41 40.63
CA HIS A 171 -18.51 3.72 41.03
C HIS A 171 -18.92 2.55 40.12
N ALA A 172 -18.28 2.38 38.95
CA ALA A 172 -18.56 1.24 38.10
C ALA A 172 -18.09 -0.07 38.78
N SER A 173 -18.68 -1.22 38.43
CA SER A 173 -18.23 -2.55 38.89
C SER A 173 -17.01 -3.04 38.10
N THR A 174 -15.99 -3.57 38.77
CA THR A 174 -14.75 -4.03 38.12
C THR A 174 -14.99 -5.29 37.30
N LEU A 175 -15.86 -6.16 37.80
CA LEU A 175 -16.32 -7.37 37.12
C LEU A 175 -17.03 -7.03 35.81
N VAL A 176 -17.99 -6.10 35.83
CA VAL A 176 -18.74 -5.70 34.63
C VAL A 176 -17.80 -5.09 33.57
N TRP A 177 -16.86 -4.25 33.99
CA TRP A 177 -15.86 -3.68 33.09
C TRP A 177 -14.98 -4.77 32.45
N ALA A 178 -14.51 -5.75 33.25
CA ALA A 178 -13.69 -6.85 32.75
C ALA A 178 -14.46 -7.75 31.77
N LEU A 179 -15.73 -8.04 32.05
CA LEU A 179 -16.61 -8.81 31.17
C LEU A 179 -16.87 -8.08 29.84
N MET A 180 -17.12 -6.77 29.87
CA MET A 180 -17.30 -5.97 28.66
C MET A 180 -16.03 -5.88 27.82
N LEU A 181 -14.87 -5.69 28.46
CA LEU A 181 -13.57 -5.71 27.79
C LEU A 181 -13.30 -7.08 27.16
N GLY A 182 -13.53 -8.16 27.91
CA GLY A 182 -13.34 -9.53 27.44
C GLY A 182 -14.26 -9.88 26.26
N GLY A 183 -15.55 -9.51 26.35
CA GLY A 183 -16.50 -9.69 25.26
C GLY A 183 -16.13 -8.89 24.01
N GLY A 184 -15.71 -7.63 24.16
CA GLY A 184 -15.21 -6.80 23.07
C GLY A 184 -13.94 -7.35 22.42
N ALA A 185 -13.00 -7.86 23.21
CA ALA A 185 -11.79 -8.52 22.71
C ALA A 185 -12.10 -9.84 21.98
N ALA A 186 -13.04 -10.65 22.48
CA ALA A 186 -13.44 -11.88 21.80
C ALA A 186 -14.12 -11.58 20.45
N ALA A 187 -15.06 -10.63 20.42
CA ALA A 187 -15.74 -10.21 19.20
C ALA A 187 -14.76 -9.59 18.19
N GLY A 188 -13.83 -8.75 18.65
CA GLY A 188 -12.80 -8.16 17.80
C GLY A 188 -11.85 -9.19 17.22
N TYR A 189 -11.45 -10.21 17.99
CA TYR A 189 -10.60 -11.29 17.50
C TYR A 189 -11.34 -12.16 16.48
N ALA A 190 -12.60 -12.52 16.74
CA ALA A 190 -13.44 -13.25 15.79
C ALA A 190 -13.62 -12.46 14.48
N GLY A 191 -13.85 -11.15 14.56
CA GLY A 191 -13.90 -10.27 13.39
C GLY A 191 -12.59 -10.23 12.61
N HIS A 192 -11.44 -10.13 13.29
CA HIS A 192 -10.12 -10.19 12.66
C HIS A 192 -9.87 -11.53 11.97
N ALA A 193 -10.15 -12.65 12.64
CA ALA A 193 -10.01 -14.00 12.07
C ALA A 193 -10.92 -14.18 10.84
N GLY A 194 -12.16 -13.68 10.91
CA GLY A 194 -13.08 -13.65 9.78
C GLY A 194 -12.55 -12.83 8.60
N LEU A 195 -11.99 -11.64 8.86
CA LEU A 195 -11.35 -10.82 7.82
C LEU A 195 -10.14 -11.53 7.19
N VAL A 196 -9.32 -12.24 7.98
CA VAL A 196 -8.20 -13.02 7.44
C VAL A 196 -8.70 -14.17 6.57
N GLN A 197 -9.76 -14.87 6.97
CA GLN A 197 -10.37 -15.93 6.15
C GLN A 197 -10.99 -15.38 4.87
N ILE A 198 -11.67 -14.24 4.94
CA ILE A 198 -12.24 -13.55 3.77
C ILE A 198 -11.11 -13.05 2.87
N GLN A 199 -10.05 -12.48 3.42
CA GLN A 199 -8.88 -12.05 2.64
C GLN A 199 -8.20 -13.24 1.99
N ALA A 200 -8.01 -14.37 2.68
CA ALA A 200 -7.43 -15.57 2.10
C ALA A 200 -8.32 -16.15 1.01
N ALA A 201 -9.63 -16.26 1.25
CA ALA A 201 -10.60 -16.70 0.25
C ALA A 201 -10.67 -15.74 -0.94
N LEU A 202 -10.55 -14.43 -0.71
CA LEU A 202 -10.48 -13.42 -1.76
C LEU A 202 -9.15 -13.50 -2.50
N GLU A 203 -8.02 -13.69 -1.84
CA GLU A 203 -6.70 -13.83 -2.45
C GLU A 203 -6.61 -15.10 -3.28
N ASP A 204 -7.20 -16.20 -2.82
CA ASP A 204 -7.29 -17.46 -3.55
C ASP A 204 -8.25 -17.34 -4.74
N TRP A 205 -9.45 -16.78 -4.53
CA TRP A 205 -10.42 -16.52 -5.60
C TRP A 205 -9.90 -15.53 -6.65
N VAL A 206 -9.25 -14.46 -6.19
CA VAL A 206 -8.59 -13.47 -7.05
C VAL A 206 -7.42 -14.13 -7.74
N SER A 207 -6.53 -14.88 -7.09
CA SER A 207 -5.38 -15.53 -7.73
C SER A 207 -5.79 -16.59 -8.76
N GLU A 208 -6.80 -17.42 -8.45
CA GLU A 208 -7.41 -18.36 -9.39
C GLU A 208 -8.12 -17.66 -10.55
N TRP A 209 -8.53 -16.39 -10.42
CA TRP A 209 -9.09 -15.58 -11.50
C TRP A 209 -8.02 -14.74 -12.23
N TYR A 210 -6.92 -14.35 -11.55
CA TYR A 210 -5.85 -13.45 -12.00
C TYR A 210 -4.68 -14.16 -12.70
N LEU A 211 -4.49 -15.47 -12.47
CA LEU A 211 -3.34 -16.24 -12.98
C LEU A 211 -3.74 -17.34 -13.99
N ARG A 212 -5.01 -17.38 -14.42
CA ARG A 212 -5.51 -18.35 -15.41
C ARG A 212 -4.78 -18.38 -16.75
N GLY A 213 -3.94 -17.38 -17.06
CA GLY A 213 -3.09 -17.36 -18.26
C GLY A 213 -1.62 -17.72 -18.07
N PHE A 214 -1.05 -17.72 -16.85
CA PHE A 214 0.43 -17.78 -16.70
C PHE A 214 0.98 -18.50 -15.46
N GLU A 215 0.17 -19.09 -14.57
CA GLU A 215 0.71 -20.16 -13.72
C GLU A 215 1.10 -21.32 -14.65
N GLY A 216 2.41 -21.45 -14.89
CA GLY A 216 2.97 -22.37 -15.87
C GLY A 216 2.80 -23.81 -15.45
N ASP A 217 1.61 -24.37 -15.67
CA ASP A 217 1.39 -25.80 -15.64
C ASP A 217 2.00 -26.40 -16.92
N PRO A 218 3.03 -27.26 -16.80
CA PRO A 218 3.68 -27.85 -17.97
C PRO A 218 2.76 -28.77 -18.79
N PHE A 219 1.55 -29.08 -18.28
CA PHE A 219 0.56 -29.93 -18.93
C PHE A 219 -0.66 -29.17 -19.45
N ARG A 220 -0.88 -27.91 -19.05
CA ARG A 220 -2.08 -27.15 -19.40
C ARG A 220 -1.85 -25.65 -19.52
N SER A 221 -2.36 -25.07 -20.60
CA SER A 221 -2.52 -23.62 -20.77
C SER A 221 -3.92 -23.32 -21.22
N THR A 222 -4.67 -22.52 -20.47
CA THR A 222 -5.97 -22.02 -20.91
C THR A 222 -5.79 -20.68 -21.62
N THR A 223 -6.38 -20.53 -22.80
CA THR A 223 -6.33 -19.29 -23.58
C THR A 223 -7.52 -18.40 -23.25
N ASP A 224 -7.30 -17.10 -23.35
CA ASP A 224 -8.32 -16.07 -23.22
C ASP A 224 -9.07 -15.81 -24.53
N ILE A 225 -8.97 -16.75 -25.49
CA ILE A 225 -9.68 -16.70 -26.75
C ILE A 225 -11.20 -16.66 -26.49
N GLY A 226 -11.87 -15.65 -27.04
CA GLY A 226 -13.30 -15.39 -26.83
C GLY A 226 -13.66 -14.55 -25.61
N SER A 227 -12.69 -14.17 -24.76
CA SER A 227 -12.93 -13.29 -23.62
C SER A 227 -13.19 -11.82 -24.04
N ILE A 228 -13.89 -11.06 -23.19
CA ILE A 228 -14.24 -9.64 -23.37
C ILE A 228 -13.49 -8.83 -22.30
N GLY A 229 -12.79 -7.76 -22.69
CA GLY A 229 -12.08 -6.87 -21.75
C GLY A 229 -10.59 -6.67 -22.04
N ARG A 230 -9.86 -6.02 -21.11
CA ARG A 230 -8.40 -5.78 -21.19
C ARG A 230 -7.66 -6.95 -20.54
N LEU A 231 -6.78 -7.60 -21.29
CA LEU A 231 -6.23 -8.91 -20.92
C LEU A 231 -4.76 -8.89 -20.45
N LYS A 232 -4.06 -7.76 -20.55
CA LYS A 232 -2.64 -7.65 -20.12
C LYS A 232 -2.37 -6.36 -19.33
N LEU A 233 -2.21 -6.45 -18.00
CA LEU A 233 -1.78 -5.31 -17.17
C LEU A 233 -0.96 -5.75 -15.95
N ARG A 234 0.30 -6.17 -16.16
CA ARG A 234 1.31 -6.22 -15.07
C ARG A 234 2.69 -5.76 -15.54
N ASP A 235 3.20 -4.71 -14.90
CA ASP A 235 4.52 -4.12 -15.17
C ASP A 235 5.65 -4.68 -14.25
N THR A 236 5.46 -5.91 -13.73
CA THR A 236 6.44 -6.51 -12.81
C THR A 236 7.54 -7.19 -13.61
N ILE A 237 8.80 -6.91 -13.27
CA ILE A 237 9.97 -7.59 -13.84
C ILE A 237 10.02 -9.03 -13.30
N VAL A 238 9.94 -10.00 -14.19
CA VAL A 238 9.96 -11.45 -13.89
C VAL A 238 11.32 -12.07 -14.19
N LEU A 239 12.05 -11.49 -15.13
CA LEU A 239 13.32 -12.03 -15.58
C LEU A 239 14.24 -10.90 -16.09
N ARG A 240 15.55 -11.07 -15.89
CA ARG A 240 16.61 -10.26 -16.50
C ARG A 240 17.56 -11.15 -17.26
N VAL A 241 17.98 -10.70 -18.44
CA VAL A 241 18.94 -11.41 -19.29
C VAL A 241 20.12 -10.49 -19.56
N TYR A 242 21.29 -10.85 -19.03
CA TYR A 242 22.52 -10.08 -19.15
C TYR A 242 23.23 -10.42 -20.46
N ALA A 243 22.79 -9.76 -21.53
CA ALA A 243 23.37 -9.89 -22.86
C ALA A 243 23.43 -8.51 -23.54
N PRO A 244 24.42 -8.26 -24.41
CA PRO A 244 24.49 -7.04 -25.19
C PRO A 244 23.29 -6.91 -26.16
N PRO A 245 22.97 -5.69 -26.64
CA PRO A 245 21.88 -5.49 -27.59
C PRO A 245 22.02 -6.29 -28.89
N THR A 246 23.27 -6.57 -29.30
CA THR A 246 23.60 -7.35 -30.50
C THR A 246 23.08 -8.78 -30.45
N GLU A 247 22.85 -9.33 -29.27
CA GLU A 247 22.34 -10.69 -29.07
C GLU A 247 20.81 -10.76 -28.93
N GLY A 248 20.12 -9.61 -28.97
CA GLY A 248 18.67 -9.54 -28.78
C GLY A 248 17.86 -10.41 -29.75
N GLN A 249 18.36 -10.63 -30.97
CA GLN A 249 17.67 -11.47 -31.95
C GLN A 249 17.65 -12.95 -31.54
N ARG A 250 18.74 -13.47 -30.96
CA ARG A 250 18.84 -14.85 -30.46
C ARG A 250 18.00 -15.07 -29.21
N LEU A 251 17.83 -14.02 -28.41
CA LEU A 251 17.10 -14.05 -27.14
C LEU A 251 15.65 -13.60 -27.28
N ARG A 252 15.16 -13.33 -28.50
CA ARG A 252 13.84 -12.72 -28.74
C ARG A 252 12.70 -13.46 -28.06
N LEU A 253 12.74 -14.79 -28.02
CA LEU A 253 11.72 -15.64 -27.42
C LEU A 253 12.35 -16.56 -26.38
N LEU A 254 11.82 -16.51 -25.16
CA LEU A 254 12.19 -17.40 -24.07
C LEU A 254 11.05 -18.38 -23.84
N HIS A 255 11.30 -19.63 -24.23
CA HIS A 255 10.39 -20.75 -24.12
C HIS A 255 10.21 -21.19 -22.67
N ARG A 256 8.94 -21.37 -22.26
CA ARG A 256 8.58 -21.87 -20.92
C ARG A 256 7.88 -23.22 -21.00
N ALA A 257 6.93 -23.37 -21.92
CA ALA A 257 6.18 -24.60 -22.15
C ALA A 257 5.68 -24.72 -23.59
N SER A 258 5.49 -25.94 -24.08
CA SER A 258 4.71 -26.22 -25.29
C SER A 258 3.60 -27.22 -25.03
N TYR A 259 2.57 -27.17 -25.87
CA TYR A 259 1.37 -27.98 -25.77
C TYR A 259 0.98 -28.51 -27.17
N ASN A 260 0.51 -29.75 -27.23
CA ASN A 260 0.27 -30.46 -28.49
C ASN A 260 -1.23 -30.70 -28.79
N THR A 261 -2.13 -30.62 -27.82
CA THR A 261 -3.57 -30.86 -28.05
C THR A 261 -4.41 -29.64 -27.71
N TYR A 262 -5.36 -29.26 -28.58
CA TYR A 262 -6.30 -28.15 -28.34
C TYR A 262 -7.71 -28.68 -28.07
N VAL A 263 -8.31 -28.31 -26.93
CA VAL A 263 -9.65 -28.73 -26.50
C VAL A 263 -10.41 -27.52 -25.95
N GLY A 264 -11.50 -27.12 -26.62
CA GLY A 264 -12.25 -25.92 -26.25
C GLY A 264 -11.39 -24.68 -26.41
N ASN A 265 -11.03 -24.05 -25.29
CA ASN A 265 -10.09 -22.92 -25.22
C ASN A 265 -8.84 -23.28 -24.39
N THR A 266 -8.45 -24.55 -24.37
CA THR A 266 -7.33 -25.01 -23.54
C THR A 266 -6.38 -25.86 -24.37
N TRP A 267 -5.10 -25.54 -24.28
CA TRP A 267 -4.00 -26.32 -24.79
C TRP A 267 -3.50 -27.28 -23.71
N LEU A 268 -3.28 -28.54 -24.09
CA LEU A 268 -2.84 -29.61 -23.22
C LEU A 268 -1.52 -30.20 -23.74
N GLY A 269 -0.63 -30.54 -22.82
CA GLY A 269 0.59 -31.31 -23.07
C GLY A 269 0.33 -32.79 -22.83
N ARG A 270 -0.15 -33.51 -23.85
CA ARG A 270 -0.40 -34.95 -23.77
C ARG A 270 0.86 -35.76 -24.07
N ALA A 271 0.93 -36.95 -23.48
CA ALA A 271 2.03 -37.92 -23.67
C ALA A 271 3.43 -37.34 -23.37
N ALA A 272 3.52 -36.36 -22.45
CA ALA A 272 4.76 -35.66 -22.14
C ALA A 272 5.01 -35.60 -20.62
N PRO A 273 5.19 -36.73 -19.93
CA PRO A 273 5.45 -36.73 -18.49
C PRO A 273 6.73 -35.98 -18.14
N LEU A 274 6.76 -35.38 -16.96
CA LEU A 274 7.97 -34.77 -16.39
C LEU A 274 8.93 -35.87 -15.92
N GLN A 275 10.16 -35.84 -16.45
CA GLN A 275 11.26 -36.73 -16.10
C GLN A 275 12.32 -35.95 -15.33
N ALA A 276 12.88 -36.55 -14.28
CA ALA A 276 13.95 -35.93 -13.51
C ALA A 276 15.21 -35.74 -14.38
N VAL A 277 15.87 -34.59 -14.23
CA VAL A 277 17.20 -34.31 -14.78
C VAL A 277 18.21 -34.63 -13.69
N VAL A 278 19.26 -35.37 -14.01
CA VAL A 278 20.33 -35.69 -13.05
C VAL A 278 21.39 -34.59 -13.13
N PRO A 279 21.79 -33.95 -12.00
CA PRO A 279 22.83 -32.94 -12.02
C PRO A 279 24.21 -33.56 -12.21
N GLU A 280 25.15 -32.80 -12.76
CA GLU A 280 26.57 -33.16 -12.83
C GLU A 280 27.24 -33.09 -11.45
N ALA A 281 28.47 -33.60 -11.35
CA ALA A 281 29.28 -33.56 -10.13
C ALA A 281 29.37 -32.11 -9.58
N GLY A 282 28.88 -31.91 -8.37
CA GLY A 282 28.80 -30.59 -7.72
C GLY A 282 27.38 -30.02 -7.57
N GLY A 283 26.35 -30.62 -8.17
CA GLY A 283 24.94 -30.31 -7.88
C GLY A 283 24.44 -28.94 -8.36
N LEU A 284 25.25 -28.20 -9.13
CA LEU A 284 24.94 -26.85 -9.64
C LEU A 284 24.82 -26.78 -11.17
N SER A 285 25.14 -27.86 -11.87
CA SER A 285 25.11 -27.97 -13.33
C SER A 285 24.10 -29.04 -13.74
N TRP A 286 23.20 -28.67 -14.64
CA TRP A 286 22.07 -29.49 -15.10
C TRP A 286 22.11 -29.63 -16.62
N PRO A 287 22.56 -30.78 -17.15
CA PRO A 287 22.63 -31.01 -18.58
C PRO A 287 21.25 -31.34 -19.16
N LEU A 288 20.83 -30.60 -20.19
CA LEU A 288 19.58 -30.83 -20.92
C LEU A 288 19.83 -31.48 -22.29
N SER A 289 20.99 -31.25 -22.90
CA SER A 289 21.41 -31.82 -24.19
C SER A 289 22.84 -32.35 -24.10
N SER A 290 23.17 -33.30 -24.97
CA SER A 290 24.55 -33.75 -25.18
C SER A 290 25.33 -32.88 -26.18
N GLN A 291 24.67 -31.91 -26.82
CA GLN A 291 25.34 -31.01 -27.77
C GLN A 291 26.24 -30.00 -27.04
N PRO A 292 27.42 -29.68 -27.59
CA PRO A 292 28.33 -28.69 -27.00
C PRO A 292 27.73 -27.29 -27.06
N ALA A 293 27.89 -26.53 -25.97
CA ALA A 293 27.49 -25.13 -25.91
C ALA A 293 28.32 -24.27 -26.86
N GLN A 294 27.68 -23.30 -27.51
CA GLN A 294 28.32 -22.34 -28.42
C GLN A 294 28.38 -20.93 -27.81
N TRP A 295 27.43 -20.62 -26.92
CA TRP A 295 27.35 -19.34 -26.23
C TRP A 295 26.70 -19.54 -24.87
N SER A 296 26.93 -18.58 -23.97
CA SER A 296 26.30 -18.56 -22.66
C SER A 296 25.74 -17.19 -22.33
N VAL A 297 24.68 -17.16 -21.51
CA VAL A 297 24.06 -15.93 -21.03
C VAL A 297 23.69 -16.06 -19.57
N ARG A 298 23.95 -15.01 -18.80
CA ARG A 298 23.52 -14.96 -17.41
C ARG A 298 22.07 -14.48 -17.33
N MET A 299 21.27 -15.19 -16.57
CA MET A 299 19.86 -14.89 -16.35
C MET A 299 19.57 -14.73 -14.85
N ALA A 300 18.65 -13.84 -14.52
CA ALA A 300 18.14 -13.67 -13.17
C ALA A 300 16.62 -13.73 -13.17
N THR A 301 16.04 -14.77 -12.61
CA THR A 301 14.58 -14.95 -12.55
C THR A 301 14.06 -14.76 -11.13
N ARG A 302 12.83 -14.23 -11.03
CA ARG A 302 12.10 -14.10 -9.78
C ARG A 302 11.37 -15.41 -9.50
N LEU A 303 11.52 -15.93 -8.28
CA LEU A 303 10.87 -17.17 -7.88
C LEU A 303 9.37 -16.97 -7.59
N GLU A 304 8.57 -17.91 -8.09
CA GLU A 304 7.13 -18.03 -7.83
C GLU A 304 6.92 -19.23 -6.90
N ARG A 305 6.98 -19.03 -5.58
CA ARG A 305 6.65 -20.05 -4.54
C ARG A 305 7.28 -21.44 -4.74
N GLY A 306 8.57 -21.61 -4.43
CA GLY A 306 9.19 -22.93 -4.22
C GLY A 306 9.37 -23.84 -5.46
N ARG A 307 8.56 -23.68 -6.51
CA ARG A 307 8.66 -24.39 -7.80
C ARG A 307 8.44 -23.42 -8.94
N ILE A 308 9.31 -23.46 -9.94
CA ILE A 308 9.23 -22.55 -11.09
C ILE A 308 9.39 -23.34 -12.40
N LEU A 309 8.60 -22.95 -13.40
CA LEU A 309 8.83 -23.34 -14.78
C LEU A 309 9.73 -22.28 -15.43
N LEU A 310 10.97 -22.66 -15.76
CA LEU A 310 12.01 -21.76 -16.23
C LEU A 310 11.70 -21.29 -17.66
N ALA A 311 11.83 -19.98 -17.90
CA ALA A 311 11.80 -19.42 -19.24
C ALA A 311 13.24 -19.38 -19.78
N LEU A 312 13.49 -20.16 -20.83
CA LEU A 312 14.82 -20.41 -21.36
C LEU A 312 14.83 -20.23 -22.89
N PRO A 313 15.95 -19.88 -23.52
CA PRO A 313 16.10 -20.05 -24.95
C PRO A 313 15.82 -21.51 -25.34
N SER A 314 15.03 -21.72 -26.41
CA SER A 314 14.71 -23.08 -26.91
C SER A 314 15.97 -23.92 -27.21
N SER A 315 17.08 -23.25 -27.47
CA SER A 315 18.42 -23.78 -27.76
C SER A 315 19.26 -24.13 -26.54
N THR A 316 18.70 -24.10 -25.32
CA THR A 316 19.44 -24.38 -24.09
C THR A 316 19.93 -25.83 -24.05
N THR A 317 21.24 -26.01 -23.88
CA THR A 317 21.88 -27.32 -23.73
C THR A 317 22.19 -27.61 -22.27
N ARG A 318 22.49 -26.60 -21.45
CA ARG A 318 22.89 -26.76 -20.05
C ARG A 318 22.54 -25.53 -19.21
N ILE A 319 22.25 -25.76 -17.94
CA ILE A 319 22.03 -24.72 -16.94
C ILE A 319 23.07 -24.87 -15.84
N THR A 320 23.82 -23.82 -15.54
CA THR A 320 24.89 -23.82 -14.52
C THR A 320 24.65 -22.75 -13.46
N GLY A 321 25.25 -22.94 -12.27
CA GLY A 321 25.10 -22.03 -11.13
C GLY A 321 23.73 -22.07 -10.45
N LEU A 322 22.91 -23.09 -10.74
CA LEU A 322 21.55 -23.21 -10.21
C LEU A 322 21.48 -24.25 -9.08
N ALA A 323 21.37 -23.77 -7.84
CA ALA A 323 21.20 -24.60 -6.64
C ALA A 323 19.74 -25.09 -6.46
N ALA A 324 19.25 -25.87 -7.42
CA ALA A 324 17.92 -26.49 -7.34
C ALA A 324 17.95 -27.76 -6.49
N THR A 325 16.88 -27.98 -5.71
CA THR A 325 16.67 -29.24 -4.97
C THR A 325 16.25 -30.38 -5.90
N ALA A 326 15.49 -30.06 -6.94
CA ALA A 326 15.10 -30.96 -8.01
C ALA A 326 14.91 -30.20 -9.31
N MET A 327 15.23 -30.84 -10.44
CA MET A 327 14.89 -30.38 -11.77
C MET A 327 14.20 -31.49 -12.57
N LYS A 328 13.15 -31.12 -13.28
CA LYS A 328 12.39 -32.02 -14.15
C LYS A 328 12.22 -31.37 -15.52
N ARG A 329 12.14 -32.18 -16.57
CA ARG A 329 11.85 -31.72 -17.94
C ARG A 329 10.82 -32.62 -18.61
N ASN A 330 10.13 -32.13 -19.62
CA ASN A 330 9.26 -32.96 -20.45
C ASN A 330 9.70 -33.00 -21.92
N ALA A 331 9.11 -33.91 -22.69
CA ALA A 331 9.38 -34.09 -24.12
C ALA A 331 8.93 -32.91 -25.00
N LEU A 332 8.18 -31.94 -24.46
CA LEU A 332 7.69 -30.75 -25.17
C LEU A 332 8.57 -29.49 -24.92
N GLY A 333 9.67 -29.65 -24.17
CA GLY A 333 10.67 -28.60 -23.91
C GLY A 333 10.46 -27.83 -22.61
N ALA A 334 9.50 -28.18 -21.76
CA ALA A 334 9.26 -27.51 -20.49
C ALA A 334 10.29 -27.95 -19.43
N VAL A 335 10.90 -27.00 -18.71
CA VAL A 335 11.89 -27.26 -17.64
C VAL A 335 11.39 -26.68 -16.31
N GLN A 336 11.14 -27.56 -15.35
CA GLN A 336 10.68 -27.22 -14.00
C GLN A 336 11.80 -27.41 -12.98
N ALA A 337 11.98 -26.46 -12.07
CA ALA A 337 12.95 -26.52 -11.00
C ALA A 337 12.32 -26.18 -9.64
N GLU A 338 12.79 -26.82 -8.58
CA GLU A 338 12.33 -26.62 -7.19
C GLU A 338 13.45 -25.95 -6.38
N LEU A 339 13.22 -24.71 -5.91
CA LEU A 339 14.27 -23.82 -5.35
C LEU A 339 13.72 -22.99 -4.18
N ALA A 340 14.61 -22.56 -3.28
CA ALA A 340 14.29 -21.61 -2.21
C ALA A 340 14.94 -20.23 -2.47
N GLY A 341 14.22 -19.14 -2.16
CA GLY A 341 14.67 -17.75 -2.31
C GLY A 341 13.70 -16.87 -3.09
N ASP A 342 14.04 -15.59 -3.26
CA ASP A 342 13.22 -14.61 -4.00
C ASP A 342 13.73 -14.37 -5.44
N TRP A 343 15.05 -14.29 -5.61
CA TRP A 343 15.71 -14.13 -6.91
C TRP A 343 16.84 -15.15 -7.02
N ILE A 344 16.93 -15.79 -8.18
CA ILE A 344 18.01 -16.72 -8.49
C ILE A 344 18.76 -16.23 -9.72
N GLN A 345 20.09 -16.32 -9.66
CA GLN A 345 20.95 -16.12 -10.82
C GLN A 345 21.48 -17.46 -11.26
N TYR A 346 21.49 -17.67 -12.56
CA TYR A 346 22.01 -18.86 -13.18
C TYR A 346 22.55 -18.50 -14.56
N GLU A 347 23.43 -19.34 -15.07
CA GLU A 347 23.97 -19.22 -16.41
C GLU A 347 23.32 -20.28 -17.30
N VAL A 348 22.97 -19.84 -18.50
CA VAL A 348 22.34 -20.67 -19.52
C VAL A 348 23.33 -20.81 -20.65
N GLU A 349 23.70 -22.04 -20.93
CA GLU A 349 24.53 -22.41 -22.06
C GLU A 349 23.65 -22.97 -23.18
N ALA A 350 23.86 -22.50 -24.40
CA ALA A 350 23.00 -22.81 -25.53
C ALA A 350 23.81 -23.03 -26.82
N ALA A 351 23.18 -23.70 -27.79
CA ALA A 351 23.72 -23.94 -29.12
C ALA A 351 22.64 -23.66 -30.17
N ASP A 352 22.94 -22.89 -31.21
CA ASP A 352 21.92 -22.31 -32.11
C ASP A 352 21.00 -23.35 -32.79
N MET A 353 21.45 -24.60 -32.91
CA MET A 353 20.73 -25.70 -33.55
C MET A 353 20.21 -26.75 -32.54
N ALA A 354 20.45 -26.58 -31.24
CA ALA A 354 19.99 -27.52 -30.24
C ALA A 354 18.48 -27.39 -30.02
N ASP A 355 17.81 -28.53 -29.87
CA ASP A 355 16.50 -28.62 -29.24
C ASP A 355 16.49 -29.87 -28.38
N THR A 356 15.96 -29.75 -27.17
CA THR A 356 15.86 -30.85 -26.19
C THR A 356 14.51 -31.55 -26.23
N SER A 357 13.59 -31.05 -27.06
CA SER A 357 12.24 -31.57 -27.24
C SER A 357 12.24 -32.79 -28.16
N ALA A 358 11.31 -33.72 -27.95
CA ALA A 358 11.16 -34.90 -28.79
C ALA A 358 10.63 -34.54 -30.19
N ALA A 359 10.94 -35.40 -31.17
CA ALA A 359 10.36 -35.39 -32.52
C ALA A 359 8.81 -35.44 -32.47
N PRO A 360 8.11 -34.97 -33.52
CA PRO A 360 6.66 -34.91 -33.53
C PRO A 360 6.01 -36.30 -33.48
N GLY A 361 4.88 -36.41 -32.79
CA GLY A 361 3.97 -37.55 -32.82
C GLY A 361 2.65 -37.22 -33.52
N ALA A 362 1.65 -38.09 -33.34
CA ALA A 362 0.33 -37.91 -33.95
C ALA A 362 -0.45 -36.70 -33.36
N GLU A 363 -0.21 -36.37 -32.09
CA GLU A 363 -0.88 -35.25 -31.40
C GLU A 363 -0.54 -33.89 -32.02
N GLU A 364 0.69 -33.71 -32.52
CA GLU A 364 1.12 -32.48 -33.18
C GLU A 364 0.49 -32.23 -34.55
N LEU A 365 -0.27 -33.20 -35.09
CA LEU A 365 -1.11 -33.05 -36.27
C LEU A 365 -2.62 -33.05 -35.94
N ALA A 366 -2.98 -33.29 -34.67
CA ALA A 366 -4.37 -33.43 -34.27
C ALA A 366 -5.14 -32.11 -34.43
N MET A 367 -6.30 -32.19 -35.08
CA MET A 367 -7.20 -31.06 -35.34
C MET A 367 -8.55 -31.23 -34.61
N PRO A 368 -9.00 -30.22 -33.85
CA PRO A 368 -10.32 -30.23 -33.20
C PRO A 368 -11.42 -30.35 -34.26
N ALA A 369 -12.45 -31.15 -33.97
CA ALA A 369 -13.53 -31.42 -34.92
C ALA A 369 -14.25 -30.14 -35.39
N HIS A 370 -14.49 -29.20 -34.48
CA HIS A 370 -15.20 -27.94 -34.77
C HIS A 370 -14.36 -26.94 -35.59
N GLU A 371 -13.03 -26.95 -35.47
CA GLU A 371 -12.15 -26.07 -36.26
C GLU A 371 -11.76 -26.68 -37.62
N ARG A 372 -11.84 -28.00 -37.76
CA ARG A 372 -11.27 -28.74 -38.91
C ARG A 372 -11.73 -28.21 -40.26
N ALA A 373 -13.03 -27.98 -40.44
CA ALA A 373 -13.57 -27.53 -41.72
C ALA A 373 -13.08 -26.12 -42.10
N ALA A 374 -13.07 -25.19 -41.14
CA ALA A 374 -12.69 -23.81 -41.38
C ALA A 374 -11.20 -23.68 -41.75
N PHE A 375 -10.34 -24.39 -41.02
CA PHE A 375 -8.89 -24.40 -41.23
C PHE A 375 -8.48 -25.22 -42.45
N ALA A 376 -9.15 -26.33 -42.76
CA ALA A 376 -8.89 -27.09 -43.97
C ALA A 376 -9.18 -26.25 -45.23
N ALA A 377 -10.30 -25.54 -45.26
CA ALA A 377 -10.62 -24.64 -46.38
C ALA A 377 -9.53 -23.57 -46.58
N LEU A 378 -9.05 -22.95 -45.50
CA LEU A 378 -7.98 -21.95 -45.58
C LEU A 378 -6.63 -22.56 -45.98
N ALA A 379 -6.30 -23.77 -45.50
CA ALA A 379 -5.08 -24.46 -45.89
C ALA A 379 -5.06 -24.82 -47.39
N GLU A 380 -6.21 -25.19 -47.96
CA GLU A 380 -6.37 -25.42 -49.40
C GLU A 380 -6.28 -24.10 -50.21
N GLU A 381 -6.91 -23.02 -49.74
CA GLU A 381 -6.80 -21.68 -50.35
C GLU A 381 -5.34 -21.22 -50.43
N LEU A 382 -4.58 -21.43 -49.35
CA LEU A 382 -3.16 -21.10 -49.28
C LEU A 382 -2.25 -22.16 -49.91
N ARG A 383 -2.81 -23.28 -50.39
CA ARG A 383 -2.12 -24.44 -50.99
C ARG A 383 -1.02 -25.05 -50.11
N LEU A 384 -1.20 -25.01 -48.79
CA LEU A 384 -0.15 -25.37 -47.83
C LEU A 384 0.36 -26.81 -47.98
N ARG A 385 -0.51 -27.75 -48.38
CA ARG A 385 -0.16 -29.18 -48.54
C ARG A 385 0.78 -29.46 -49.71
N SER A 386 0.85 -28.55 -50.69
CA SER A 386 1.72 -28.68 -51.85
C SER A 386 3.09 -28.05 -51.67
N LEU A 387 3.32 -27.38 -50.53
CA LEU A 387 4.54 -26.63 -50.24
C LEU A 387 5.47 -27.45 -49.35
N SER A 388 6.77 -27.19 -49.45
CA SER A 388 7.70 -27.65 -48.42
C SER A 388 7.37 -26.98 -47.07
N PRO A 389 7.77 -27.56 -45.92
CA PRO A 389 7.55 -26.93 -44.62
C PRO A 389 8.02 -25.48 -44.59
N ALA A 390 9.25 -25.18 -45.01
CA ALA A 390 9.79 -23.83 -45.01
C ALA A 390 8.96 -22.83 -45.85
N GLU A 391 8.49 -23.25 -47.03
CA GLU A 391 7.63 -22.41 -47.89
C GLU A 391 6.25 -22.20 -47.29
N ALA A 392 5.66 -23.24 -46.69
CA ALA A 392 4.38 -23.14 -46.00
C ALA A 392 4.46 -22.21 -44.78
N LEU A 393 5.55 -22.29 -44.00
CA LEU A 393 5.85 -21.38 -42.90
C LEU A 393 5.86 -19.92 -43.38
N GLY A 394 6.60 -19.63 -44.45
CA GLY A 394 6.66 -18.29 -45.05
C GLY A 394 5.29 -17.81 -45.55
N ARG A 395 4.53 -18.70 -46.21
CA ARG A 395 3.18 -18.37 -46.71
C ARG A 395 2.21 -18.03 -45.59
N VAL A 396 2.26 -18.76 -44.48
CA VAL A 396 1.41 -18.49 -43.31
C VAL A 396 1.83 -17.19 -42.63
N GLN A 397 3.12 -16.90 -42.50
CA GLN A 397 3.59 -15.60 -42.01
C GLN A 397 3.08 -14.45 -42.87
N ASP A 398 3.18 -14.56 -44.19
CA ASP A 398 2.70 -13.54 -45.12
C ASP A 398 1.20 -13.30 -45.02
N HIS A 399 0.41 -14.35 -44.83
CA HIS A 399 -1.04 -14.23 -44.63
C HIS A 399 -1.38 -13.36 -43.40
N PHE A 400 -0.73 -13.63 -42.26
CA PHE A 400 -0.96 -12.91 -41.01
C PHE A 400 -0.38 -11.49 -40.98
N ARG A 401 0.50 -11.09 -41.93
CA ARG A 401 0.98 -9.70 -42.02
C ARG A 401 -0.14 -8.68 -42.25
N THR A 402 -1.27 -9.11 -42.82
CA THR A 402 -2.43 -8.25 -43.09
C THR A 402 -3.37 -8.08 -41.89
N PHE A 403 -3.09 -8.76 -40.78
CA PHE A 403 -3.92 -8.74 -39.58
C PHE A 403 -3.40 -7.67 -38.59
N ALA A 404 -4.27 -7.22 -37.69
CA ALA A 404 -3.95 -6.24 -36.66
C ALA A 404 -3.77 -6.88 -35.28
N TYR A 405 -2.87 -6.32 -34.47
CA TYR A 405 -2.77 -6.68 -33.05
C TYR A 405 -3.77 -5.86 -32.24
N SER A 406 -4.54 -6.51 -31.35
CA SER A 406 -5.45 -5.85 -30.42
C SER A 406 -5.48 -6.58 -29.06
N THR A 407 -5.37 -5.82 -27.97
CA THR A 407 -5.49 -6.32 -26.59
C THR A 407 -6.91 -6.17 -26.01
N TRP A 408 -7.87 -5.79 -26.86
CA TRP A 408 -9.24 -5.50 -26.50
C TRP A 408 -10.22 -6.13 -27.50
N ARG A 409 -11.30 -6.72 -26.98
CA ARG A 409 -12.42 -7.22 -27.79
C ARG A 409 -13.73 -6.64 -27.26
N GLU A 410 -14.47 -5.96 -28.12
CA GLU A 410 -15.71 -5.26 -27.77
C GLU A 410 -16.97 -6.13 -27.85
N ARG A 411 -16.93 -7.22 -28.63
CA ARG A 411 -18.12 -8.03 -28.94
C ARG A 411 -17.81 -9.53 -28.85
N PRO A 412 -18.77 -10.36 -28.39
CA PRO A 412 -18.64 -11.82 -28.41
C PRO A 412 -18.57 -12.35 -29.85
N ALA A 413 -18.27 -13.64 -29.97
CA ALA A 413 -18.22 -14.26 -31.29
C ALA A 413 -19.58 -14.25 -32.00
N THR A 414 -19.56 -14.06 -33.32
CA THR A 414 -20.72 -14.12 -34.20
C THR A 414 -21.37 -15.48 -34.08
N GLN A 415 -22.71 -15.52 -33.96
CA GLN A 415 -23.44 -16.77 -33.79
C GLN A 415 -23.11 -17.77 -34.93
N GLY A 416 -22.73 -18.99 -34.55
CA GLY A 416 -22.36 -20.05 -35.49
C GLY A 416 -20.87 -20.10 -35.88
N LEU A 417 -20.05 -19.12 -35.47
CA LEU A 417 -18.60 -19.15 -35.64
C LEU A 417 -17.88 -19.35 -34.30
N THR A 418 -16.77 -20.08 -34.34
CA THR A 418 -15.84 -20.12 -33.21
C THR A 418 -15.07 -18.80 -33.13
N PRO A 419 -14.58 -18.40 -31.94
CA PRO A 419 -13.76 -17.20 -31.80
C PRO A 419 -12.53 -17.18 -32.73
N LEU A 420 -11.90 -18.35 -32.98
CA LEU A 420 -10.77 -18.48 -33.90
C LEU A 420 -11.19 -18.34 -35.37
N SER A 421 -12.31 -18.96 -35.75
CA SER A 421 -12.85 -18.85 -37.10
C SER A 421 -13.26 -17.40 -37.43
N GLU A 422 -13.84 -16.68 -36.48
CA GLU A 422 -14.14 -15.24 -36.65
C GLU A 422 -12.87 -14.41 -36.77
N PHE A 423 -11.85 -14.69 -35.95
CA PHE A 423 -10.56 -14.02 -36.05
C PHE A 423 -9.95 -14.15 -37.45
N LEU A 424 -9.96 -15.36 -38.00
CA LEU A 424 -9.41 -15.63 -39.33
C LEU A 424 -10.19 -14.97 -40.47
N ARG A 425 -11.53 -14.97 -40.39
CA ARG A 425 -12.39 -14.63 -41.53
C ARG A 425 -12.95 -13.21 -41.49
N VAL A 426 -13.20 -12.69 -40.29
CA VAL A 426 -13.99 -11.47 -40.09
C VAL A 426 -13.18 -10.40 -39.37
N SER A 427 -12.78 -10.64 -38.10
CA SER A 427 -12.21 -9.56 -37.29
C SER A 427 -10.79 -9.20 -37.73
N ARG A 428 -10.00 -10.20 -38.15
CA ARG A 428 -8.56 -10.07 -38.50
C ARG A 428 -7.74 -9.28 -37.47
N ALA A 429 -8.20 -9.28 -36.22
CA ALA A 429 -7.61 -8.53 -35.13
C ALA A 429 -7.70 -9.33 -33.81
N GLY A 430 -6.59 -9.47 -33.11
CA GLY A 430 -6.50 -10.25 -31.87
C GLY A 430 -5.16 -10.09 -31.14
N HIS A 431 -5.02 -10.72 -29.97
CA HIS A 431 -3.76 -10.75 -29.23
C HIS A 431 -2.93 -12.00 -29.58
N CYS A 432 -1.73 -12.11 -29.02
CA CYS A 432 -0.73 -13.15 -29.36
C CYS A 432 -1.29 -14.59 -29.34
N GLU A 433 -2.23 -14.91 -28.44
CA GLU A 433 -2.82 -16.24 -28.38
C GLU A 433 -3.69 -16.59 -29.58
N TYR A 434 -4.41 -15.62 -30.17
CA TYR A 434 -5.18 -15.84 -31.40
C TYR A 434 -4.24 -16.14 -32.57
N PHE A 435 -3.17 -15.36 -32.72
CA PHE A 435 -2.17 -15.57 -33.77
C PHE A 435 -1.48 -16.93 -33.62
N ALA A 436 -1.00 -17.24 -32.41
CA ALA A 436 -0.34 -18.51 -32.13
C ALA A 436 -1.27 -19.71 -32.32
N ALA A 437 -2.50 -19.66 -31.80
CA ALA A 437 -3.45 -20.75 -31.96
C ALA A 437 -3.87 -20.94 -33.42
N ALA A 438 -4.18 -19.85 -34.14
CA ALA A 438 -4.55 -19.92 -35.55
C ALA A 438 -3.39 -20.42 -36.42
N THR A 439 -2.16 -19.97 -36.16
CA THR A 439 -0.98 -20.44 -36.89
C THR A 439 -0.72 -21.91 -36.64
N THR A 440 -0.81 -22.35 -35.38
CA THR A 440 -0.66 -23.76 -34.98
C THR A 440 -1.64 -24.64 -35.75
N LEU A 441 -2.93 -24.31 -35.72
CA LEU A 441 -3.99 -25.11 -36.35
C LEU A 441 -3.96 -25.02 -37.89
N LEU A 442 -3.57 -23.90 -38.47
CA LEU A 442 -3.46 -23.74 -39.93
C LEU A 442 -2.32 -24.57 -40.51
N LEU A 443 -1.16 -24.58 -39.86
CA LEU A 443 -0.04 -25.43 -40.26
C LEU A 443 -0.37 -26.93 -40.12
N ARG A 444 -1.11 -27.33 -39.07
CA ARG A 444 -1.63 -28.71 -38.93
C ARG A 444 -2.57 -29.10 -40.06
N ALA A 445 -3.46 -28.20 -40.47
CA ALA A 445 -4.34 -28.45 -41.62
C ALA A 445 -3.54 -28.60 -42.93
N GLY A 446 -2.38 -27.95 -43.02
CA GLY A 446 -1.38 -28.11 -44.08
C GLY A 446 -0.51 -29.37 -43.97
N GLY A 447 -0.66 -30.19 -42.91
CA GLY A 447 0.11 -31.42 -42.69
C GLY A 447 1.45 -31.23 -41.99
N ILE A 448 1.71 -30.04 -41.44
CA ILE A 448 2.97 -29.73 -40.73
C ILE A 448 2.75 -29.93 -39.23
N PRO A 449 3.53 -30.79 -38.55
CA PRO A 449 3.42 -30.97 -37.11
C PRO A 449 3.76 -29.68 -36.37
N THR A 450 2.89 -29.25 -35.46
CA THR A 450 3.09 -28.02 -34.69
C THR A 450 2.76 -28.18 -33.21
N ARG A 451 3.31 -27.29 -32.38
CA ARG A 451 3.00 -27.13 -30.95
C ARG A 451 2.67 -25.66 -30.68
N TYR A 452 1.70 -25.45 -29.80
CA TYR A 452 1.44 -24.13 -29.22
C TYR A 452 2.45 -23.89 -28.10
N ALA A 453 3.20 -22.80 -28.14
CA ALA A 453 4.22 -22.46 -27.15
C ALA A 453 3.90 -21.17 -26.40
N THR A 454 4.30 -21.15 -25.14
CA THR A 454 4.14 -20.01 -24.24
C THR A 454 5.46 -19.69 -23.55
N GLY A 455 5.65 -18.41 -23.24
CA GLY A 455 6.82 -17.93 -22.52
C GLY A 455 6.86 -16.42 -22.50
N PHE A 456 8.03 -15.84 -22.75
CA PHE A 456 8.21 -14.40 -22.74
C PHE A 456 8.94 -13.91 -23.99
N ALA A 457 8.53 -12.75 -24.48
CA ALA A 457 9.28 -12.01 -25.47
C ALA A 457 10.29 -11.07 -24.80
N VAL A 458 11.51 -11.02 -25.35
CA VAL A 458 12.59 -10.17 -24.85
C VAL A 458 12.72 -8.96 -25.77
N MET A 459 12.25 -7.82 -25.29
CA MET A 459 12.14 -6.61 -26.11
C MET A 459 12.63 -5.33 -25.44
N GLU A 460 12.63 -5.27 -24.12
CA GLU A 460 12.99 -4.06 -23.39
C GLU A 460 14.47 -4.14 -22.99
N TYR A 461 15.32 -3.32 -23.59
CA TYR A 461 16.73 -3.21 -23.20
C TYR A 461 16.92 -2.05 -22.23
N SER A 462 17.45 -2.34 -21.05
CA SER A 462 17.83 -1.31 -20.10
C SER A 462 19.31 -0.97 -20.22
N ALA A 463 19.60 0.21 -20.77
CA ALA A 463 20.95 0.76 -20.82
C ALA A 463 21.56 0.99 -19.42
N LEU A 464 20.70 1.22 -18.41
CA LEU A 464 21.11 1.35 -17.01
C LEU A 464 21.59 0.01 -16.43
N GLU A 465 20.87 -1.07 -16.73
CA GLU A 465 21.20 -2.41 -16.22
C GLU A 465 22.24 -3.15 -17.08
N ASN A 466 22.49 -2.69 -18.31
CA ASN A 466 23.15 -3.46 -19.38
C ASN A 466 22.55 -4.87 -19.51
N ALA A 467 21.22 -4.93 -19.53
CA ALA A 467 20.46 -6.16 -19.55
C ALA A 467 19.12 -5.97 -20.23
N TRP A 468 18.61 -7.06 -20.82
CA TRP A 468 17.24 -7.14 -21.26
C TRP A 468 16.32 -7.41 -20.07
N VAL A 469 15.31 -6.57 -19.91
CA VAL A 469 14.31 -6.61 -18.85
C VAL A 469 13.06 -7.29 -19.38
N VAL A 470 12.67 -8.39 -18.75
CA VAL A 470 11.48 -9.15 -19.13
C VAL A 470 10.44 -8.98 -18.03
N ARG A 471 9.27 -8.48 -18.41
CA ARG A 471 8.16 -8.20 -17.50
C ARG A 471 7.00 -9.14 -17.75
N ALA A 472 6.12 -9.25 -16.77
CA ALA A 472 4.91 -10.05 -16.88
C ALA A 472 4.04 -9.64 -18.09
N ARG A 473 4.01 -8.34 -18.46
CA ARG A 473 3.31 -7.89 -19.69
C ARG A 473 3.90 -8.44 -20.99
N HIS A 474 5.19 -8.79 -21.01
CA HIS A 474 5.85 -9.40 -22.17
C HIS A 474 5.58 -10.90 -22.32
N ALA A 475 4.67 -11.45 -21.51
CA ALA A 475 4.24 -12.82 -21.68
C ALA A 475 3.62 -13.00 -23.07
N HIS A 476 4.08 -14.02 -23.79
CA HIS A 476 3.87 -14.17 -25.22
C HIS A 476 3.59 -15.62 -25.59
N ALA A 477 2.83 -15.81 -26.65
CA ALA A 477 2.50 -17.11 -27.22
C ALA A 477 2.89 -17.14 -28.71
N TRP A 478 3.42 -18.27 -29.17
CA TRP A 478 3.83 -18.47 -30.55
C TRP A 478 3.64 -19.94 -30.97
N THR A 479 3.95 -20.26 -32.22
CA THR A 479 3.88 -21.63 -32.75
C THR A 479 5.27 -22.21 -32.90
N ARG A 480 5.50 -23.46 -32.48
CA ARG A 480 6.68 -24.24 -32.88
C ARG A 480 6.28 -25.20 -33.98
N ALA A 481 6.96 -25.21 -35.12
CA ALA A 481 6.66 -26.10 -36.24
C ALA A 481 7.85 -27.00 -36.56
N TRP A 482 7.57 -28.24 -36.98
CA TRP A 482 8.59 -29.17 -37.42
C TRP A 482 8.93 -28.94 -38.90
N ASP A 483 10.19 -28.60 -39.19
CA ASP A 483 10.67 -28.34 -40.56
C ASP A 483 11.09 -29.62 -41.32
N GLY A 484 11.01 -30.78 -40.66
CA GLY A 484 11.49 -32.07 -41.16
C GLY A 484 12.71 -32.60 -40.38
N ALA A 485 13.48 -31.71 -39.77
CA ALA A 485 14.69 -32.05 -39.01
C ALA A 485 14.67 -31.53 -37.56
N ARG A 486 14.03 -30.39 -37.31
CA ARG A 486 14.00 -29.70 -36.03
C ARG A 486 12.72 -28.89 -35.83
N TRP A 487 12.50 -28.45 -34.59
CA TRP A 487 11.48 -27.45 -34.29
C TRP A 487 11.99 -26.04 -34.58
N ILE A 488 11.16 -25.25 -35.25
CA ILE A 488 11.40 -23.83 -35.50
C ILE A 488 10.31 -23.02 -34.81
N ASP A 489 10.71 -21.99 -34.07
CA ASP A 489 9.80 -21.01 -33.47
C ASP A 489 9.30 -20.01 -34.53
N ILE A 490 7.98 -19.90 -34.67
CA ILE A 490 7.29 -19.02 -35.60
C ILE A 490 6.34 -18.12 -34.81
N ASP A 491 6.63 -16.83 -34.87
CA ASP A 491 5.75 -15.79 -34.34
C ASP A 491 5.11 -15.02 -35.51
N THR A 492 3.80 -15.21 -35.68
CA THR A 492 2.98 -14.51 -36.69
C THR A 492 2.34 -13.24 -36.16
N THR A 493 2.66 -12.84 -34.92
CA THR A 493 2.14 -11.61 -34.31
C THR A 493 2.73 -10.37 -35.02
N PRO A 494 1.91 -9.42 -35.51
CA PRO A 494 2.39 -8.26 -36.28
C PRO A 494 3.28 -7.34 -35.45
N PRO A 495 4.50 -6.94 -35.92
CA PRO A 495 5.52 -6.22 -35.13
C PRO A 495 5.05 -4.96 -34.38
N ALA A 496 3.99 -4.31 -34.85
CA ALA A 496 3.39 -3.12 -34.23
C ALA A 496 2.89 -3.35 -32.79
N TRP A 497 2.73 -4.61 -32.37
CA TRP A 497 2.36 -4.98 -31.02
C TRP A 497 3.30 -4.38 -29.95
N PHE A 498 4.60 -4.26 -30.24
CA PHE A 498 5.60 -3.65 -29.35
C PHE A 498 5.26 -2.20 -29.05
N ALA A 499 5.00 -1.40 -30.09
CA ALA A 499 4.74 0.04 -29.93
C ALA A 499 3.43 0.32 -29.20
N GLU A 500 2.42 -0.54 -29.38
CA GLU A 500 1.14 -0.41 -28.69
C GLU A 500 1.23 -0.82 -27.21
N GLU A 501 2.02 -1.85 -26.87
CA GLU A 501 2.29 -2.22 -25.47
C GLU A 501 3.17 -1.17 -24.75
N GLU A 502 4.13 -0.56 -25.44
CA GLU A 502 4.98 0.52 -24.89
C GLU A 502 4.20 1.83 -24.69
N ARG A 503 3.21 2.15 -25.54
CA ARG A 503 2.29 3.28 -25.33
C ARG A 503 1.44 3.16 -24.06
N LEU A 504 1.22 1.94 -23.58
CA LEU A 504 0.48 1.67 -22.34
C LEU A 504 1.38 1.76 -21.08
N ALA A 505 2.68 2.04 -21.25
CA ALA A 505 3.60 2.28 -20.14
C ALA A 505 3.18 3.51 -19.32
N PRO A 506 3.09 3.41 -17.98
CA PRO A 506 2.88 4.57 -17.13
C PRO A 506 4.02 5.57 -17.28
N PHE A 507 3.73 6.87 -17.32
CA PHE A 507 4.76 7.91 -17.45
C PHE A 507 5.80 7.93 -16.31
N TRP A 508 5.49 7.32 -15.15
CA TRP A 508 6.41 7.16 -14.03
C TRP A 508 7.34 5.92 -14.14
N GLN A 509 7.25 5.14 -15.22
CA GLN A 509 7.98 3.87 -15.35
C GLN A 509 9.50 4.05 -15.24
N GLN A 510 10.08 5.08 -15.87
CA GLN A 510 11.51 5.36 -15.81
C GLN A 510 12.02 5.57 -14.38
N LEU A 511 11.25 6.30 -13.54
CA LEU A 511 11.61 6.52 -12.14
C LEU A 511 11.50 5.22 -11.33
N SER A 512 10.47 4.41 -11.61
CA SER A 512 10.29 3.11 -10.97
C SER A 512 11.38 2.11 -11.36
N ASP A 513 11.91 2.19 -12.59
CA ASP A 513 12.94 1.29 -13.10
C ASP A 513 14.31 1.62 -12.52
N VAL A 514 14.65 2.90 -12.38
CA VAL A 514 15.85 3.32 -11.62
C VAL A 514 15.77 2.82 -10.18
N ALA A 515 14.61 2.94 -9.53
CA ALA A 515 14.41 2.44 -8.17
C ALA A 515 14.49 0.91 -8.07
N ARG A 516 13.95 0.16 -9.06
CA ARG A 516 14.03 -1.30 -9.12
C ARG A 516 15.44 -1.80 -9.43
N TRP A 517 16.16 -1.14 -10.34
CA TRP A 517 17.57 -1.44 -10.62
C TRP A 517 18.44 -1.16 -9.39
N ALA A 518 18.25 -0.02 -8.72
CA ALA A 518 18.94 0.30 -7.48
C ALA A 518 18.66 -0.75 -6.40
N GLY A 519 17.38 -1.12 -6.22
CA GLY A 519 16.98 -2.18 -5.28
C GLY A 519 17.56 -3.55 -5.63
N PHE A 520 17.62 -3.92 -6.91
CA PHE A 520 18.21 -5.17 -7.38
C PHE A 520 19.74 -5.20 -7.24
N ARG A 521 20.44 -4.12 -7.57
CA ARG A 521 21.90 -3.99 -7.35
C ARG A 521 22.24 -3.98 -5.87
N TRP A 522 21.36 -3.42 -5.05
CA TRP A 522 21.51 -3.41 -3.60
C TRP A 522 21.21 -4.77 -2.97
N SER A 523 20.20 -5.52 -3.45
CA SER A 523 19.93 -6.90 -2.98
C SER A 523 21.05 -7.90 -3.30
N GLN A 524 21.92 -7.58 -4.26
CA GLN A 524 23.14 -8.35 -4.56
C GLN A 524 24.31 -8.00 -3.62
N ARG A 525 24.30 -6.83 -2.97
CA ARG A 525 25.22 -6.55 -1.87
C ARG A 525 24.58 -7.19 -0.64
N GLY A 526 25.02 -8.42 -0.34
CA GLY A 526 24.47 -9.25 0.73
C GLY A 526 24.17 -8.45 1.99
N GLU A 527 23.11 -8.85 2.70
CA GLU A 527 22.51 -8.20 3.87
C GLU A 527 23.49 -7.35 4.69
N LEU A 528 23.74 -6.12 4.23
CA LEU A 528 24.35 -5.11 5.08
C LEU A 528 23.29 -4.81 6.11
N GLN A 529 23.57 -5.23 7.35
CA GLN A 529 22.85 -4.90 8.56
C GLN A 529 22.67 -3.38 8.65
N ALA A 530 21.66 -2.87 7.95
CA ALA A 530 21.25 -1.47 7.95
C ALA A 530 20.54 -1.10 9.27
N SER A 531 20.87 -1.80 10.36
CA SER A 531 20.36 -1.55 11.69
C SER A 531 21.05 -0.35 12.33
N ASP A 532 22.32 -0.05 12.03
CA ASP A 532 23.11 0.80 12.95
C ASP A 532 23.25 2.27 12.51
N GLY A 533 23.29 2.56 11.20
CA GLY A 533 23.57 3.91 10.69
C GLY A 533 22.43 4.93 10.89
N TRP A 534 21.18 4.47 10.96
CA TRP A 534 20.04 5.37 11.06
C TRP A 534 19.79 5.86 12.51
N TYR A 535 20.20 5.10 13.53
CA TYR A 535 20.19 5.54 14.93
C TYR A 535 21.07 6.77 15.15
N ALA A 536 22.21 6.85 14.45
CA ALA A 536 23.12 7.99 14.52
C ALA A 536 22.49 9.25 13.90
N VAL A 537 21.82 9.12 12.75
CA VAL A 537 21.09 10.22 12.10
C VAL A 537 19.97 10.71 13.03
N LEU A 538 19.22 9.80 13.65
CA LEU A 538 18.17 10.15 14.60
C LEU A 538 18.74 10.88 15.83
N ALA A 539 19.83 10.39 16.42
CA ALA A 539 20.46 10.99 17.60
C ALA A 539 20.94 12.41 17.32
N VAL A 540 21.54 12.65 16.15
CA VAL A 540 21.97 13.99 15.71
C VAL A 540 20.77 14.95 15.57
N LEU A 541 19.65 14.47 15.04
CA LEU A 541 18.44 15.29 14.87
C LEU A 541 17.75 15.62 16.21
N ILE A 542 17.72 14.67 17.15
CA ILE A 542 17.25 14.91 18.52
C ILE A 542 18.17 15.92 19.22
N ALA A 543 19.49 15.82 19.04
CA ALA A 543 20.45 16.77 19.59
C ALA A 543 20.28 18.19 19.01
N ILE A 544 20.07 18.31 17.69
CA ILE A 544 19.79 19.58 17.02
C ILE A 544 18.48 20.19 17.50
N LEU A 545 17.43 19.38 17.67
CA LEU A 545 16.14 19.82 18.19
C LEU A 545 16.26 20.29 19.65
N GLY A 546 16.92 19.51 20.51
CA GLY A 546 17.18 19.86 21.91
C GLY A 546 17.95 21.17 22.02
N TRP A 547 19.04 21.32 21.26
CA TRP A 547 19.83 22.53 21.22
C TRP A 547 19.04 23.76 20.73
N ARG A 548 18.21 23.60 19.70
CA ARG A 548 17.40 24.68 19.13
C ARG A 548 16.20 25.07 20.01
N LEU A 549 15.71 24.16 20.85
CA LEU A 549 14.69 24.41 21.87
C LEU A 549 15.29 25.12 23.10
N LEU A 550 16.52 24.78 23.47
CA LEU A 550 17.20 25.31 24.67
C LEU A 550 17.92 26.65 24.43
N ARG A 551 18.31 26.98 23.18
CA ARG A 551 18.97 28.27 22.88
C ARG A 551 18.02 29.46 22.98
N GLY A 552 18.30 30.37 23.92
CA GLY A 552 17.81 31.75 23.94
C GLY A 552 16.40 31.97 24.51
N ARG A 553 15.86 31.05 25.31
CA ARG A 553 14.46 31.13 25.78
C ARG A 553 14.33 31.29 27.28
N ARG A 554 13.41 32.15 27.70
CA ARG A 554 13.07 32.36 29.12
C ARG A 554 12.32 31.13 29.62
N VAL A 555 12.87 30.49 30.66
CA VAL A 555 12.16 29.45 31.41
C VAL A 555 10.98 30.15 32.10
N ALA A 556 9.76 29.70 31.82
CA ALA A 556 8.60 30.20 32.52
C ALA A 556 8.64 29.63 33.95
N SER A 557 8.82 30.51 34.94
CA SER A 557 8.68 30.15 36.36
C SER A 557 7.29 29.52 36.59
N SER A 558 7.23 28.35 37.21
CA SER A 558 5.99 27.57 37.42
C SER A 558 5.04 28.19 38.47
N GLY A 559 5.01 29.52 38.59
CA GLY A 559 4.28 30.26 39.63
C GLY A 559 2.94 30.85 39.19
N GLN A 560 2.57 30.83 37.92
CA GLN A 560 1.27 31.34 37.48
C GLN A 560 0.58 30.33 36.57
N ALA A 561 -0.37 29.60 37.16
CA ALA A 561 -1.42 28.96 36.39
C ALA A 561 -2.05 30.04 35.48
N PRO A 562 -2.22 29.79 34.17
CA PRO A 562 -2.97 30.71 33.34
C PRO A 562 -4.35 30.84 33.97
N THR A 563 -4.67 32.04 34.44
CA THR A 563 -6.02 32.38 34.86
C THR A 563 -6.96 31.91 33.77
N ALA A 564 -7.83 30.97 34.12
CA ALA A 564 -8.79 30.40 33.20
C ALA A 564 -9.48 31.58 32.51
N LYS A 565 -9.30 31.72 31.18
CA LYS A 565 -10.20 32.57 30.41
C LYS A 565 -11.59 32.03 30.69
N HIS A 566 -12.34 32.75 31.53
CA HIS A 566 -13.73 32.48 31.79
C HIS A 566 -14.39 32.24 30.44
N ARG A 567 -14.94 31.04 30.23
CA ARG A 567 -15.91 30.87 29.15
C ARG A 567 -16.98 31.93 29.42
N LEU A 568 -17.09 32.93 28.56
CA LEU A 568 -18.18 33.91 28.63
C LEU A 568 -19.46 33.14 28.35
N TRP A 569 -20.19 32.81 29.40
CA TRP A 569 -21.52 32.20 29.28
C TRP A 569 -22.52 33.30 28.92
N GLN A 570 -23.59 32.95 28.22
CA GLN A 570 -24.66 33.89 27.87
C GLN A 570 -25.18 34.56 29.15
N GLY A 571 -25.26 35.90 29.15
CA GLY A 571 -25.62 36.68 30.33
C GLY A 571 -24.48 36.97 31.33
N ALA A 572 -23.23 36.64 31.01
CA ALA A 572 -22.05 37.05 31.81
C ALA A 572 -21.80 38.57 31.79
N ASP A 573 -22.34 39.28 30.81
CA ASP A 573 -22.26 40.72 30.60
C ASP A 573 -23.53 41.46 31.06
N SER A 574 -24.39 40.82 31.84
CA SER A 574 -25.64 41.42 32.29
C SER A 574 -25.42 42.60 33.22
N ASP A 575 -26.08 43.74 32.94
CA ASP A 575 -26.05 44.95 33.78
C ASP A 575 -26.58 44.70 35.23
N PHE A 576 -27.22 43.56 35.50
CA PHE A 576 -27.68 43.19 36.85
C PHE A 576 -26.52 42.94 37.84
N TYR A 577 -25.33 42.52 37.38
CA TYR A 577 -24.18 42.32 38.27
C TYR A 577 -23.69 43.63 38.89
N ALA A 578 -23.94 44.77 38.24
CA ALA A 578 -23.65 46.07 38.82
C ALA A 578 -24.57 46.34 40.03
N ILE A 579 -25.86 45.95 39.96
CA ILE A 579 -26.77 46.02 41.12
C ILE A 579 -26.31 45.07 42.24
N GLU A 580 -25.95 43.83 41.90
CA GLU A 580 -25.40 42.88 42.88
C GLU A 580 -24.18 43.48 43.60
N SER A 581 -23.27 44.10 42.83
CA SER A 581 -22.08 44.76 43.37
C SER A 581 -22.42 45.99 44.22
N ALA A 582 -23.41 46.78 43.83
CA ALA A 582 -23.86 47.95 44.59
C ALA A 582 -24.50 47.54 45.93
N LEU A 583 -25.36 46.52 45.93
CA LEU A 583 -25.98 45.98 47.14
C LEU A 583 -24.97 45.26 48.05
N ALA A 584 -23.97 44.58 47.46
CA ALA A 584 -22.89 43.94 48.21
C ALA A 584 -21.92 44.92 48.88
N ARG A 585 -21.86 46.19 48.44
CA ARG A 585 -21.13 47.26 49.14
C ARG A 585 -21.83 47.72 50.43
N GLY A 586 -23.12 47.45 50.57
CA GLY A 586 -23.84 47.55 51.85
C GLY A 586 -23.52 46.39 52.79
N ARG A 587 -23.97 46.44 54.06
CA ARG A 587 -23.63 45.49 55.14
C ARG A 587 -24.04 44.00 54.93
N LEU A 588 -24.39 43.56 53.72
CA LEU A 588 -24.95 42.24 53.44
C LEU A 588 -24.44 41.67 52.10
N ALA A 589 -23.14 41.37 52.03
CA ALA A 589 -22.54 40.68 50.87
C ALA A 589 -23.10 39.26 50.70
N ARG A 590 -23.37 38.85 49.44
CA ARG A 590 -23.85 37.50 49.12
C ARG A 590 -22.74 36.48 49.28
N SER A 591 -22.98 35.42 50.06
CA SER A 591 -22.11 34.23 50.04
C SER A 591 -22.24 33.50 48.69
N PRO A 592 -21.14 32.97 48.10
CA PRO A 592 -21.18 32.26 46.82
C PRO A 592 -22.17 31.09 46.77
N GLU A 593 -22.48 30.50 47.93
CA GLU A 593 -23.33 29.32 48.10
C GLU A 593 -24.83 29.62 48.06
N ILE A 594 -25.22 30.90 48.16
CA ILE A 594 -26.63 31.32 48.19
C ILE A 594 -27.08 31.75 46.79
N PRO A 595 -28.12 31.14 46.20
CA PRO A 595 -28.66 31.58 44.91
C PRO A 595 -29.12 33.06 44.97
N LEU A 596 -28.88 33.80 43.88
CA LEU A 596 -29.17 35.24 43.78
C LEU A 596 -30.63 35.59 44.18
N GLY A 597 -31.60 34.76 43.80
CA GLY A 597 -33.01 34.95 44.17
C GLY A 597 -33.34 34.63 45.64
N ALA A 598 -32.57 33.77 46.31
CA ALA A 598 -32.71 33.54 47.74
C ALA A 598 -32.15 34.72 48.54
N TRP A 599 -30.96 35.19 48.19
CA TRP A 599 -30.32 36.36 48.79
C TRP A 599 -31.16 37.64 48.67
N LEU A 600 -31.76 37.88 47.50
CA LEU A 600 -32.65 39.04 47.31
C LEU A 600 -33.96 38.96 48.10
N ARG A 601 -34.44 37.75 48.45
CA ARG A 601 -35.60 37.59 49.34
C ARG A 601 -35.26 37.93 50.79
N GLU A 602 -34.04 37.63 51.23
CA GLU A 602 -33.54 38.01 52.55
C GLU A 602 -33.34 39.53 52.67
N LEU A 603 -32.94 40.20 51.58
CA LEU A 603 -32.79 41.66 51.51
C LEU A 603 -34.11 42.42 51.33
N ALA A 604 -35.16 41.74 50.83
CA ALA A 604 -36.43 42.36 50.49
C ALA A 604 -37.07 43.21 51.62
N PRO A 605 -37.04 42.82 52.92
CA PRO A 605 -37.65 43.60 54.00
C PRO A 605 -37.00 44.96 54.24
N ALA A 606 -35.71 45.10 53.92
CA ALA A 606 -34.94 46.32 54.14
C ALA A 606 -35.08 47.35 53.01
N LEU A 607 -35.75 46.99 51.91
CA LEU A 607 -35.92 47.84 50.72
C LEU A 607 -37.34 48.39 50.60
N PRO A 608 -37.51 49.61 50.05
CA PRO A 608 -38.82 50.18 49.76
C PRO A 608 -39.68 49.26 48.86
N PRO A 609 -41.02 49.25 49.02
CA PRO A 609 -41.90 48.35 48.28
C PRO A 609 -41.76 48.46 46.75
N GLN A 610 -41.62 49.68 46.22
CA GLN A 610 -41.48 49.92 44.78
C GLN A 610 -40.13 49.43 44.23
N THR A 611 -39.04 49.63 44.97
CA THR A 611 -37.70 49.14 44.60
C THR A 611 -37.66 47.61 44.61
N ARG A 612 -38.36 46.98 45.56
CA ARG A 612 -38.46 45.51 45.66
C ARG A 612 -39.11 44.88 44.43
N GLU A 613 -40.17 45.49 43.91
CA GLU A 613 -40.89 44.99 42.73
C GLU A 613 -40.03 45.10 41.47
N ARG A 614 -39.42 46.26 41.24
CA ARG A 614 -38.50 46.49 40.11
C ARG A 614 -37.27 45.59 40.16
N LEU A 615 -36.74 45.30 41.35
CA LEU A 615 -35.60 44.40 41.53
C LEU A 615 -35.97 42.94 41.22
N ARG A 616 -37.20 42.51 41.55
CA ARG A 616 -37.70 41.17 41.18
C ARG A 616 -37.87 41.03 39.67
N GLU A 617 -38.40 42.03 39.00
CA GLU A 617 -38.58 42.03 37.55
C GLU A 617 -37.22 42.05 36.82
N ALA A 618 -36.27 42.87 37.27
CA ALA A 618 -34.90 42.87 36.73
C ALA A 618 -34.19 41.53 36.96
N LEU A 619 -34.40 40.88 38.10
CA LEU A 619 -33.86 39.54 38.39
C LEU A 619 -34.44 38.48 37.45
N GLN A 620 -35.74 38.51 37.16
CA GLN A 620 -36.38 37.56 36.24
C GLN A 620 -35.81 37.69 34.83
N LEU A 621 -35.63 38.92 34.33
CA LEU A 621 -35.00 39.18 33.04
C LEU A 621 -33.54 38.74 33.03
N HIS A 622 -32.78 38.99 34.10
CA HIS A 622 -31.40 38.50 34.24
C HIS A 622 -31.32 36.96 34.21
N GLN A 623 -32.22 36.27 34.91
CA GLN A 623 -32.25 34.81 34.93
C GLN A 623 -32.62 34.22 33.56
N ARG A 624 -33.59 34.82 32.87
CA ARG A 624 -33.90 34.46 31.47
C ARG A 624 -32.69 34.68 30.57
N TYR A 625 -31.98 35.80 30.72
CA TYR A 625 -30.78 36.05 29.90
C TYR A 625 -29.67 35.02 30.12
N ARG A 626 -29.56 34.47 31.34
CA ARG A 626 -28.48 33.55 31.73
C ARG A 626 -28.82 32.07 31.52
N PHE A 627 -30.08 31.68 31.68
CA PHE A 627 -30.48 30.27 31.77
C PHE A 627 -31.51 29.84 30.72
N ASP A 628 -32.15 30.78 30.01
CA ASP A 628 -33.05 30.44 28.90
C ASP A 628 -32.21 30.12 27.63
N PRO A 629 -32.38 28.96 26.99
CA PRO A 629 -31.67 28.62 25.75
C PRO A 629 -31.89 29.62 24.61
N LEU A 630 -33.02 30.34 24.61
CA LEU A 630 -33.36 31.35 23.62
C LEU A 630 -32.83 32.76 23.98
N GLY A 631 -32.36 32.96 25.22
CA GLY A 631 -31.86 34.25 25.72
C GLY A 631 -32.92 35.36 25.81
N LEU A 632 -32.48 36.62 25.74
CA LEU A 632 -33.35 37.80 25.64
C LEU A 632 -33.27 38.41 24.24
N ASP A 633 -34.40 38.91 23.73
CA ASP A 633 -34.43 39.76 22.54
C ASP A 633 -33.86 41.17 22.83
N ASP A 634 -33.55 41.93 21.77
CA ASP A 634 -32.91 43.25 21.92
C ASP A 634 -33.77 44.26 22.70
N LYS A 635 -35.10 44.15 22.60
CA LYS A 635 -36.05 45.00 23.33
C LYS A 635 -36.02 44.70 24.82
N ALA A 636 -36.05 43.43 25.22
CA ALA A 636 -35.96 42.99 26.61
C ALA A 636 -34.58 43.25 27.21
N ARG A 637 -33.50 43.11 26.42
CA ARG A 637 -32.13 43.44 26.85
C ARG A 637 -31.96 44.95 27.10
N ALA A 638 -32.49 45.79 26.21
CA ALA A 638 -32.49 47.24 26.42
C ALA A 638 -33.39 47.66 27.61
N HIS A 639 -34.49 46.94 27.84
CA HIS A 639 -35.35 47.17 29.00
C HIS A 639 -34.66 46.79 30.32
N LEU A 640 -34.04 45.61 30.40
CA LEU A 640 -33.21 45.19 31.55
C LEU A 640 -32.14 46.24 31.86
N LYS A 641 -31.42 46.73 30.84
CA LYS A 641 -30.40 47.76 31.01
C LYS A 641 -30.94 49.08 31.57
N ARG A 642 -32.09 49.55 31.08
CA ARG A 642 -32.76 50.76 31.61
C ARG A 642 -33.20 50.58 33.06
N MET A 643 -33.77 49.41 33.38
CA MET A 643 -34.16 49.08 34.74
C MET A 643 -32.96 49.04 35.70
N CYS A 644 -31.87 48.38 35.30
CA CYS A 644 -30.67 48.27 36.13
C CYS A 644 -30.04 49.64 36.41
N ARG A 645 -29.98 50.53 35.41
CA ARG A 645 -29.51 51.91 35.60
C ARG A 645 -30.37 52.72 36.55
N GLY A 646 -31.70 52.63 36.41
CA GLY A 646 -32.63 53.31 37.32
C GLY A 646 -32.51 52.81 38.76
N LEU A 647 -32.37 51.49 38.94
CA LEU A 647 -32.18 50.88 40.26
C LEU A 647 -30.82 51.24 40.89
N LEU A 648 -29.75 51.32 40.09
CA LEU A 648 -28.44 51.74 40.58
C LEU A 648 -28.43 53.18 41.09
N ALA A 649 -29.10 54.09 40.37
CA ALA A 649 -29.25 55.48 40.77
C ALA A 649 -30.02 55.62 42.10
N GLU A 650 -31.06 54.82 42.31
CA GLU A 650 -31.84 54.78 43.56
C GLU A 650 -31.07 54.17 44.73
N LEU A 651 -30.19 53.21 44.47
CA LEU A 651 -29.39 52.50 45.48
C LEU A 651 -28.06 53.21 45.79
N GLY A 652 -27.81 54.39 45.23
CA GLY A 652 -26.60 55.20 45.46
C GLY A 652 -25.32 54.63 44.84
N GLY A 653 -25.43 53.74 43.85
CA GLY A 653 -24.28 53.21 43.12
C GLY A 653 -24.01 54.02 41.86
N GLU A 654 -22.78 54.52 41.68
CA GLU A 654 -22.37 55.07 40.38
C GLU A 654 -22.40 53.97 39.29
N PRO A 655 -22.82 54.31 38.06
CA PRO A 655 -23.18 53.37 37.00
C PRO A 655 -22.02 52.53 36.43
#